data_AF-A0A139WA16-F1
#
_entry.id   AF-A0A139WA16-F1
#
_cell.length_a   1.000
_cell.length_b   1.000
_cell.length_c   1.000
_cell.angle_alpha   90.00
_cell.angle_beta   90.00
_cell.angle_gamma   90.00
#
_symmetry.space_group_name_H-M   'P 1'
#
loop_
_entity.id
_entity.type
_entity.pdbx_description
1 polymer ?
#
loop_
_entity_poly.entity_id
_entity_poly.type
_entity_poly.pdbx_seq_one_letter_code
_entity_poly.pdbx_strand_id
1 'polypeptide(L)'
;MSRGSVSKQKQSSPSVKNDMDKYEVIKLLGEGSFGRVYKAKVIADSSFVALKVICKGRRSNKEIIGLRRECEIQRHLHHPNIIQMLDSFETPNEIVVVTEFAQKELNTVLGKEGYLTEERASPIIWDLVSALNYLHSHRVLHRDLKPQNILIDSKNRAKLCDFGFARNMSTGTHVLTSIKGTPLYMAPELIEEQPYDYKADLWSLGCIMYELLVGAPPFCTASILHLIRLIRHEQIRWPTLVSESCVSFLKGLLQKDPLKRINWEQILNHDFVKGHILICNDSTNMPLTRALSENTLQVQEQQRKERMTNKVKSSESKVSTQDLKNNNLSSSVRNDTFIEENHPIETEEWIVFLQKSMEEVIGGELTSLTQTYLTNIIVSPLRNTNTSPKVLVYVAKLLSLPFALRGISHETKEQIKKVFLEVKLVPNLIYSSKKIMKVLDSSNDETTYKNIADLTEEDFEALECVYMLITHLVHLDNEFLSQLCDSIAVLNVYAILKSFLLICKNRLQLVMDLLAILTHVLRVFPEHFELVDRIVLSEGKSVNFVELLRHNNPLMQERTCFFLLFLGKHLPTNKVEVFWNETVRETLEALMYDSIGSVRNAADRTVEELRCKHLPANKVEVFWNETVRETLEALMYDSIGSVRNADDRTVEELRCKHLPANKVEVFWNETVRETLEALMYDSIGSVRNAADRTKLANELELPQILLFSDLNNTPNNYNEELTPIDLNPTKKVALILTSSGTTGFPKCVQLTHLNLRTTMLYAMDPNFLDLNQNESTIAFLPYFYVFGCAVSLASILSGCKSIVMEKFIPDLFLANIQKHKVTKLFVVPPILQFLVKNPMVGKFDISSVVDILCGAAVVGKELEEMVQERFKVKSVRQVYGMTELCGAAAMIPKNFQKYGSSGKVVSCTQIKVCDVANGKTLAAQEIGEIRVKGDGTMKSYLKNEEETKKAFDEEGFLKTGDLGYYDEEGYFYIVDRLKEIIKYKGFQVSPAELENLLIQHPAVKDAAVVGLPDKRAGELPLAFVVKQDQNVTEKELIRFISENVSVQKHLYGGVRFIENIPKNSSEKILRLKLQELL
;
A
#
# COMPACT_ATOMS: atom_id res chain seq x y z
N MET A 1 -43.34 23.56 67.72
CA MET A 1 -42.51 22.64 68.53
C MET A 1 -41.93 21.60 67.57
N SER A 2 -40.74 21.80 67.01
CA SER A 2 -39.40 21.68 67.62
C SER A 2 -38.81 20.26 67.55
N ARG A 3 -38.09 19.99 66.47
CA ARG A 3 -37.00 19.01 66.35
C ARG A 3 -35.88 19.74 65.59
N GLY A 4 -34.63 19.79 66.00
CA GLY A 4 -33.95 19.00 67.04
C GLY A 4 -32.52 18.78 66.56
N SER A 5 -31.71 19.84 66.55
CA SER A 5 -30.38 19.88 65.94
C SER A 5 -29.34 19.11 66.76
N VAL A 6 -28.63 18.18 66.12
CA VAL A 6 -27.42 17.55 66.67
C VAL A 6 -26.26 17.73 65.68
N SER A 7 -25.24 18.44 66.13
CA SER A 7 -24.02 18.73 65.37
C SER A 7 -23.09 17.52 65.31
N LYS A 8 -22.66 17.12 64.10
CA LYS A 8 -21.47 16.26 63.93
C LYS A 8 -20.22 17.13 63.80
N GLN A 9 -19.19 16.80 64.57
CA GLN A 9 -17.92 17.52 64.61
C GLN A 9 -17.15 17.38 63.28
N LYS A 10 -16.52 18.46 62.83
CA LYS A 10 -15.49 18.41 61.78
C LYS A 10 -14.23 17.79 62.36
N GLN A 11 -13.77 16.67 61.81
CA GLN A 11 -12.36 16.31 61.86
C GLN A 11 -11.64 17.01 60.70
N SER A 12 -10.63 17.81 61.01
CA SER A 12 -9.79 18.51 60.05
C SER A 12 -8.73 17.56 59.47
N SER A 13 -8.63 17.51 58.14
CA SER A 13 -7.52 16.86 57.44
C SER A 13 -6.17 17.57 57.71
N PRO A 14 -5.03 16.85 57.71
CA PRO A 14 -3.72 17.46 57.95
C PRO A 14 -3.32 18.45 56.85
N SER A 15 -2.69 19.56 57.24
CA SER A 15 -2.26 20.63 56.33
C SER A 15 -0.92 20.33 55.66
N VAL A 16 -0.95 20.07 54.36
CA VAL A 16 0.20 19.75 53.47
C VAL A 16 1.22 20.90 53.30
N LYS A 17 1.07 22.01 54.06
CA LYS A 17 2.01 23.16 54.01
C LYS A 17 3.30 22.95 54.81
N ASN A 18 3.36 22.00 55.75
CA ASN A 18 4.44 21.95 56.75
C ASN A 18 5.75 21.28 56.29
N ASP A 19 5.78 20.52 55.18
CA ASP A 19 6.94 19.68 54.85
C ASP A 19 8.06 20.40 54.07
N MET A 20 7.73 21.44 53.29
CA MET A 20 8.75 22.30 52.66
C MET A 20 9.49 23.18 53.67
N ASP A 21 8.83 23.54 54.79
CA ASP A 21 9.40 24.40 55.85
C ASP A 21 10.59 23.76 56.59
N LYS A 22 10.94 22.49 56.29
CA LYS A 22 12.13 21.79 56.80
C LYS A 22 13.41 22.18 56.05
N TYR A 23 13.32 22.80 54.87
CA TYR A 23 14.42 23.00 53.93
C TYR A 23 14.57 24.45 53.48
N GLU A 24 15.75 25.03 53.68
CA GLU A 24 16.14 26.34 53.15
C GLU A 24 16.69 26.16 51.72
N VAL A 25 15.97 26.62 50.69
CA VAL A 25 16.39 26.53 49.29
C VAL A 25 17.48 27.58 49.00
N ILE A 26 18.68 27.12 48.60
CA ILE A 26 19.85 27.99 48.37
C ILE A 26 19.95 28.44 46.91
N LYS A 27 19.91 27.48 45.98
CA LYS A 27 20.05 27.75 44.54
C LYS A 27 19.47 26.62 43.69
N LEU A 28 19.04 26.96 42.48
CA LEU A 28 18.81 25.98 41.42
C LEU A 28 20.16 25.34 41.03
N LEU A 29 20.17 24.02 40.87
CA LEU A 29 21.31 23.23 40.35
C LEU A 29 21.12 22.90 38.87
N GLY A 30 19.90 22.56 38.47
CA GLY A 30 19.54 22.28 37.08
C GLY A 30 18.02 22.16 36.89
N GLU A 31 17.58 22.22 35.63
CA GLU A 31 16.21 22.03 35.18
C GLU A 31 16.21 21.05 34.00
N GLY A 32 15.44 19.96 34.11
CA GLY A 32 15.34 18.90 33.09
C GLY A 32 13.90 18.40 32.96
N SER A 33 13.61 17.46 32.06
CA SER A 33 12.22 17.07 31.75
C SER A 33 11.40 16.57 32.96
N PHE A 34 12.05 15.98 33.95
CA PHE A 34 11.42 15.50 35.18
C PHE A 34 11.13 16.62 36.20
N GLY A 35 11.85 17.74 36.15
CA GLY A 35 11.61 18.87 37.04
C GLY A 35 12.83 19.72 37.34
N ARG A 36 12.74 20.51 38.41
CA ARG A 36 13.81 21.39 38.88
C ARG A 36 14.54 20.77 40.05
N VAL A 37 15.87 20.75 40.00
CA VAL A 37 16.72 20.27 41.08
C VAL A 37 17.31 21.47 41.82
N TYR A 38 17.02 21.60 43.11
CA TYR A 38 17.54 22.66 43.96
C TYR A 38 18.56 22.14 44.96
N LYS A 39 19.62 22.90 45.22
CA LYS A 39 20.42 22.73 46.43
C LYS A 39 19.66 23.36 47.59
N ALA A 40 19.39 22.59 48.63
CA ALA A 40 18.82 23.09 49.87
C ALA A 40 19.68 22.73 51.08
N LYS A 41 19.39 23.40 52.19
CA LYS A 41 19.96 23.14 53.51
C LYS A 41 18.86 22.63 54.43
N VAL A 42 19.08 21.53 55.13
CA VAL A 42 18.17 21.03 56.15
C VAL A 42 18.26 21.96 57.36
N ILE A 43 17.14 22.53 57.80
CA ILE A 43 17.15 23.54 58.87
C ILE A 43 17.56 22.94 60.22
N ALA A 44 17.21 21.67 60.47
CA ALA A 44 17.46 20.99 61.74
C ALA A 44 18.94 20.71 62.04
N ASP A 45 19.74 20.31 61.04
CA ASP A 45 21.14 19.87 61.21
C ASP A 45 22.16 20.62 60.34
N SER A 46 21.69 21.59 59.53
CA SER A 46 22.50 22.35 58.58
C SER A 46 23.19 21.55 57.46
N SER A 47 22.82 20.29 57.23
CA SER A 47 23.31 19.47 56.12
C SER A 47 22.80 19.95 54.76
N PHE A 48 23.52 19.63 53.68
CA PHE A 48 23.10 19.96 52.31
C PHE A 48 22.42 18.76 51.64
N VAL A 49 21.28 19.02 51.00
CA VAL A 49 20.49 18.04 50.24
C VAL A 49 20.16 18.57 48.84
N ALA A 50 19.79 17.67 47.94
CA ALA A 50 19.19 18.02 46.65
C ALA A 50 17.68 17.76 46.69
N LEU A 51 16.88 18.71 46.21
CA LEU A 51 15.42 18.63 46.10
C LEU A 51 15.04 18.56 44.61
N LYS A 52 14.58 17.40 44.12
CA LYS A 52 14.02 17.21 42.76
C LYS A 52 12.51 17.47 42.83
N VAL A 53 12.07 18.64 42.34
CA VAL A 53 10.68 19.11 42.39
C VAL A 53 9.98 18.87 41.05
N ILE A 54 8.90 18.07 41.08
CA ILE A 54 8.27 17.42 39.92
C ILE A 54 6.79 17.83 39.84
N CYS A 55 6.45 18.81 38.99
CA CYS A 55 5.06 19.27 38.80
C CYS A 55 4.12 18.17 38.24
N LYS A 56 2.98 17.92 38.88
CA LYS A 56 1.94 16.98 38.43
C LYS A 56 1.05 17.52 37.33
N GLY A 57 0.74 18.82 37.35
CA GLY A 57 -0.33 19.43 36.51
C GLY A 57 -0.13 19.40 34.99
N ARG A 58 0.97 18.81 34.49
CA ARG A 58 1.24 18.58 33.07
C ARG A 58 1.51 17.09 32.74
N ARG A 59 1.34 16.17 33.70
CA ARG A 59 1.75 14.77 33.59
C ARG A 59 0.56 13.83 33.78
N SER A 60 0.54 12.75 33.01
CA SER A 60 -0.50 11.73 33.05
C SER A 60 -0.44 10.91 34.34
N ASN A 61 -1.57 10.29 34.72
CA ASN A 61 -1.61 9.36 35.86
C ASN A 61 -0.60 8.20 35.71
N LYS A 62 -0.29 7.75 34.48
CA LYS A 62 0.75 6.74 34.24
C LYS A 62 2.16 7.24 34.59
N GLU A 63 2.50 8.47 34.22
CA GLU A 63 3.80 9.07 34.57
C GLU A 63 3.92 9.30 36.07
N ILE A 64 2.84 9.72 36.73
CA ILE A 64 2.79 9.86 38.19
C ILE A 64 2.98 8.50 38.89
N ILE A 65 2.40 7.42 38.36
CA ILE A 65 2.65 6.05 38.84
C ILE A 65 4.10 5.62 38.61
N GLY A 66 4.68 5.91 37.43
CA GLY A 66 6.08 5.63 37.12
C GLY A 66 7.05 6.34 38.08
N LEU A 67 6.83 7.64 38.31
CA LEU A 67 7.60 8.46 39.26
C LEU A 67 7.49 7.96 40.71
N ARG A 68 6.30 7.53 41.15
CA ARG A 68 6.14 6.90 42.47
C ARG A 68 6.89 5.56 42.55
N ARG A 69 6.93 4.77 41.47
CA ARG A 69 7.69 3.52 41.41
C ARG A 69 9.21 3.77 41.37
N GLU A 70 9.69 4.82 40.71
CA GLU A 70 11.09 5.28 40.77
C GLU A 70 11.48 5.59 42.23
N CYS A 71 10.66 6.39 42.94
CA CYS A 71 10.86 6.69 44.35
C CYS A 71 10.83 5.42 45.22
N GLU A 72 9.91 4.49 44.96
CA GLU A 72 9.78 3.23 45.70
C GLU A 72 10.98 2.28 45.50
N ILE A 73 11.53 2.20 44.29
CA ILE A 73 12.78 1.47 44.01
C ILE A 73 13.93 2.14 44.77
N GLN A 74 14.14 3.45 44.56
CA GLN A 74 15.28 4.16 45.15
C GLN A 74 15.26 4.19 46.69
N ARG A 75 14.06 4.21 47.31
CA ARG A 75 13.88 4.19 48.77
C ARG A 75 14.54 3.00 49.48
N HIS A 76 14.65 1.86 48.80
CA HIS A 76 15.14 0.62 49.40
C HIS A 76 16.63 0.34 49.11
N LEU A 77 17.25 1.10 48.20
CA LEU A 77 18.64 0.93 47.81
C LEU A 77 19.58 1.66 48.77
N HIS A 78 20.48 0.93 49.43
CA HIS A 78 21.41 1.46 50.42
C HIS A 78 22.85 1.02 50.07
N HIS A 79 23.55 1.83 49.28
CA HIS A 79 24.92 1.53 48.84
C HIS A 79 25.76 2.81 48.77
N PRO A 80 27.04 2.82 49.21
CA PRO A 80 27.86 4.03 49.21
C PRO A 80 28.10 4.63 47.81
N ASN A 81 27.98 3.83 46.76
CA ASN A 81 28.10 4.23 45.35
C ASN A 81 26.75 4.42 44.62
N ILE A 82 25.65 4.58 45.37
CA ILE A 82 24.34 4.99 44.86
C ILE A 82 23.94 6.28 45.59
N ILE A 83 23.21 7.17 44.91
CA ILE A 83 22.62 8.36 45.55
C ILE A 83 21.45 7.94 46.43
N GLN A 84 21.62 8.11 47.75
CA GLN A 84 20.61 7.81 48.75
C GLN A 84 19.42 8.76 48.63
N MET A 85 18.21 8.20 48.55
CA MET A 85 16.97 8.94 48.80
C MET A 85 16.76 9.06 50.31
N LEU A 86 16.55 10.29 50.79
CA LEU A 86 16.45 10.64 52.21
C LEU A 86 14.98 10.82 52.64
N ASP A 87 14.18 11.46 51.80
CA ASP A 87 12.74 11.70 52.03
C ASP A 87 12.02 11.88 50.68
N SER A 88 10.70 11.77 50.68
CA SER A 88 9.85 12.05 49.52
C SER A 88 8.45 12.46 49.98
N PHE A 89 7.95 13.61 49.53
CA PHE A 89 6.61 14.10 49.89
C PHE A 89 5.85 14.63 48.67
N GLU A 90 4.53 14.64 48.78
CA GLU A 90 3.63 14.86 47.65
C GLU A 90 2.58 15.94 48.00
N THR A 91 2.62 17.06 47.28
CA THR A 91 1.60 18.13 47.37
C THR A 91 0.49 17.88 46.33
N PRO A 92 -0.66 18.58 46.36
CA PRO A 92 -1.68 18.42 45.32
C PRO A 92 -1.14 18.62 43.89
N ASN A 93 -0.14 19.48 43.72
CA ASN A 93 0.38 19.90 42.42
C ASN A 93 1.79 19.38 42.10
N GLU A 94 2.52 18.81 43.05
CA GLU A 94 3.95 18.47 42.91
C GLU A 94 4.32 17.20 43.67
N ILE A 95 5.37 16.50 43.21
CA ILE A 95 6.11 15.47 43.96
C ILE A 95 7.50 16.05 44.24
N VAL A 96 7.99 15.94 45.47
CA VAL A 96 9.34 16.38 45.84
C VAL A 96 10.13 15.18 46.35
N VAL A 97 11.27 14.91 45.72
CA VAL A 97 12.21 13.87 46.13
C VAL A 97 13.44 14.52 46.74
N VAL A 98 13.83 14.08 47.94
CA VAL A 98 14.97 14.60 48.69
C VAL A 98 16.09 13.57 48.65
N THR A 99 17.26 13.94 48.12
CA THR A 99 18.43 13.05 48.06
C THR A 99 19.66 13.67 48.71
N GLU A 100 20.67 12.86 48.99
CA GLU A 100 21.99 13.39 49.36
C GLU A 100 22.54 14.31 48.26
N PHE A 101 23.35 15.30 48.65
CA PHE A 101 23.97 16.26 47.74
C PHE A 101 25.39 15.82 47.33
N ALA A 102 25.59 15.56 46.04
CA ALA A 102 26.91 15.37 45.44
C ALA A 102 27.42 16.67 44.78
N GLN A 103 28.74 16.78 44.57
CA GLN A 103 29.38 18.06 44.24
C GLN A 103 29.48 18.37 42.74
N LYS A 104 29.64 17.34 41.91
CA LYS A 104 29.90 17.46 40.46
C LYS A 104 29.26 16.29 39.72
N GLU A 105 28.85 16.50 38.48
CA GLU A 105 28.54 15.43 37.52
C GLU A 105 29.82 14.95 36.84
N LEU A 106 29.93 13.65 36.55
CA LEU A 106 31.07 13.07 35.85
C LEU A 106 31.23 13.66 34.43
N ASN A 107 30.12 13.89 33.73
CA ASN A 107 30.12 14.61 32.44
C ASN A 107 30.79 16.00 32.52
N THR A 108 30.60 16.73 33.63
CA THR A 108 31.24 18.05 33.84
C THR A 108 32.73 17.95 34.15
N VAL A 109 33.20 16.83 34.70
CA VAL A 109 34.64 16.55 34.89
C VAL A 109 35.27 16.23 33.53
N LEU A 110 34.68 15.31 32.78
CA LEU A 110 35.16 14.92 31.45
C LEU A 110 35.21 16.10 30.48
N GLY A 111 34.14 16.92 30.41
CA GLY A 111 34.08 18.10 29.54
C GLY A 111 35.09 19.21 29.85
N LYS A 112 35.79 19.15 31.00
CA LYS A 112 36.88 20.07 31.36
C LYS A 112 38.27 19.49 31.13
N GLU A 113 38.42 18.18 31.29
CA GLU A 113 39.73 17.52 31.26
C GLU A 113 39.99 16.75 29.96
N GLY A 114 38.96 16.57 29.13
CA GLY A 114 39.00 15.82 27.88
C GLY A 114 38.96 14.31 28.14
N TYR A 115 39.97 13.78 28.82
CA TYR A 115 40.11 12.37 29.19
C TYR A 115 40.80 12.23 30.57
N LEU A 116 40.70 11.05 31.17
CA LEU A 116 41.34 10.69 32.43
C LEU A 116 42.42 9.63 32.21
N THR A 117 43.49 9.70 33.01
CA THR A 117 44.48 8.61 33.11
C THR A 117 43.87 7.39 33.78
N GLU A 118 44.40 6.20 33.50
CA GLU A 118 43.96 4.94 34.13
C GLU A 118 43.93 5.03 35.66
N GLU A 119 44.96 5.63 36.27
CA GLU A 119 45.02 5.87 37.73
C GLU A 119 43.80 6.63 38.29
N ARG A 120 43.23 7.56 37.50
CA ARG A 120 42.08 8.38 37.90
C ARG A 120 40.74 7.80 37.44
N ALA A 121 40.73 7.04 36.35
CA ALA A 121 39.54 6.36 35.84
C ALA A 121 39.21 5.09 36.64
N SER A 122 40.21 4.31 37.03
CA SER A 122 40.02 3.01 37.71
C SER A 122 39.20 3.09 38.99
N PRO A 123 39.41 4.06 39.93
CA PRO A 123 38.55 4.21 41.11
C PRO A 123 37.07 4.47 40.78
N ILE A 124 36.81 5.27 39.74
CA ILE A 124 35.44 5.55 39.26
C ILE A 124 34.80 4.26 38.71
N ILE A 125 35.56 3.45 37.97
CA ILE A 125 35.06 2.16 37.45
C ILE A 125 34.83 1.15 38.59
N TRP A 126 35.71 1.06 39.59
CA TRP A 126 35.51 0.17 40.75
C TRP A 126 34.25 0.55 41.55
N ASP A 127 34.01 1.84 41.76
CA ASP A 127 32.81 2.38 42.40
C ASP A 127 31.53 2.00 41.60
N LEU A 128 31.55 2.17 40.28
CA LEU A 128 30.42 1.82 39.40
C LEU A 128 30.16 0.31 39.33
N VAL A 129 31.22 -0.51 39.27
CA VAL A 129 31.09 -1.99 39.33
C VAL A 129 30.50 -2.42 40.67
N SER A 130 30.90 -1.79 41.78
CA SER A 130 30.31 -2.04 43.10
C SER A 130 28.82 -1.70 43.12
N ALA A 131 28.43 -0.53 42.59
CA ALA A 131 27.03 -0.11 42.47
C ALA A 131 26.19 -1.07 41.61
N LEU A 132 26.69 -1.49 40.45
CA LEU A 132 25.97 -2.41 39.55
C LEU A 132 25.87 -3.83 40.10
N ASN A 133 26.88 -4.31 40.82
CA ASN A 133 26.81 -5.59 41.52
C ASN A 133 25.71 -5.58 42.59
N TYR A 134 25.61 -4.48 43.36
CA TYR A 134 24.54 -4.27 44.34
C TYR A 134 23.15 -4.17 43.69
N LEU A 135 23.00 -3.42 42.60
CA LEU A 135 21.72 -3.30 41.89
C LEU A 135 21.24 -4.65 41.35
N HIS A 136 22.11 -5.38 40.65
CA HIS A 136 21.74 -6.65 40.04
C HIS A 136 21.45 -7.76 41.06
N SER A 137 22.14 -7.79 42.22
CA SER A 137 21.79 -8.70 43.31
C SER A 137 20.43 -8.38 43.94
N HIS A 138 20.07 -7.10 44.01
CA HIS A 138 18.72 -6.62 44.39
C HIS A 138 17.69 -6.72 43.26
N ARG A 139 18.04 -7.36 42.14
CA ARG A 139 17.19 -7.53 40.95
C ARG A 139 16.76 -6.21 40.29
N VAL A 140 17.53 -5.14 40.41
CA VAL A 140 17.28 -3.86 39.74
C VAL A 140 18.18 -3.71 38.52
N LEU A 141 17.61 -3.46 37.34
CA LEU A 141 18.34 -3.00 36.15
C LEU A 141 18.29 -1.47 36.06
N HIS A 142 19.37 -0.80 35.67
CA HIS A 142 19.46 0.66 35.61
C HIS A 142 18.91 1.22 34.29
N ARG A 143 19.38 0.70 33.14
CA ARG A 143 18.85 0.92 31.78
C ARG A 143 19.06 2.31 31.16
N ASP A 144 19.61 3.28 31.90
CA ASP A 144 20.10 4.55 31.34
C ASP A 144 21.44 4.95 32.00
N LEU A 145 22.46 4.10 31.84
CA LEU A 145 23.82 4.39 32.32
C LEU A 145 24.55 5.32 31.35
N LYS A 146 24.94 6.49 31.84
CA LYS A 146 25.67 7.53 31.10
C LYS A 146 26.42 8.48 32.05
N PRO A 147 27.45 9.24 31.60
CA PRO A 147 28.22 10.14 32.47
C PRO A 147 27.41 11.26 33.15
N GLN A 148 26.23 11.60 32.63
CA GLN A 148 25.32 12.58 33.23
C GLN A 148 24.61 12.01 34.49
N ASN A 149 24.38 10.69 34.52
CA ASN A 149 23.70 9.99 35.62
C ASN A 149 24.69 9.49 36.68
N ILE A 150 25.93 10.01 36.68
CA ILE A 150 26.98 9.65 37.63
C ILE A 150 27.49 10.93 38.30
N LEU A 151 27.35 10.99 39.62
CA LEU A 151 27.78 12.13 40.43
C LEU A 151 29.04 11.78 41.23
N ILE A 152 29.89 12.77 41.47
CA ILE A 152 31.11 12.67 42.27
C ILE A 152 30.87 13.36 43.62
N ASP A 153 31.08 12.62 44.71
CA ASP A 153 30.94 13.13 46.08
C ASP A 153 32.17 13.93 46.55
N SER A 154 32.10 14.46 47.77
CA SER A 154 33.19 15.24 48.37
C SER A 154 34.48 14.46 48.66
N LYS A 155 34.45 13.13 48.50
CA LYS A 155 35.57 12.20 48.70
C LYS A 155 36.08 11.63 47.37
N ASN A 156 35.67 12.23 46.24
CA ASN A 156 35.93 11.77 44.87
C ASN A 156 35.38 10.37 44.54
N ARG A 157 34.36 9.89 45.26
CA ARG A 157 33.70 8.61 44.93
C ARG A 157 32.60 8.82 43.91
N ALA A 158 32.48 7.88 42.97
CA ALA A 158 31.38 7.86 42.02
C ALA A 158 30.11 7.28 42.66
N LYS A 159 29.00 7.96 42.42
CA LYS A 159 27.66 7.60 42.88
C LYS A 159 26.68 7.64 41.71
N LEU A 160 26.00 6.53 41.48
CA LEU A 160 24.97 6.39 40.45
C LEU A 160 23.67 7.08 40.88
N CYS A 161 23.03 7.81 39.97
CA CYS A 161 21.79 8.54 40.19
C CYS A 161 20.79 8.35 39.04
N ASP A 162 19.57 8.88 39.24
CA ASP A 162 18.47 8.94 38.27
C ASP A 162 17.92 7.57 37.80
N PHE A 163 17.08 6.97 38.65
CA PHE A 163 16.47 5.65 38.42
C PHE A 163 15.20 5.67 37.55
N GLY A 164 14.95 6.74 36.79
CA GLY A 164 13.70 6.94 36.02
C GLY A 164 13.39 5.88 34.95
N PHE A 165 14.37 5.05 34.59
CA PHE A 165 14.21 3.91 33.67
C PHE A 165 14.33 2.54 34.34
N ALA A 166 14.61 2.49 35.65
CA ALA A 166 14.95 1.27 36.36
C ALA A 166 13.75 0.32 36.57
N ARG A 167 14.01 -0.99 36.71
CA ARG A 167 12.98 -2.02 36.93
C ARG A 167 13.48 -3.22 37.74
N ASN A 168 12.55 -3.82 38.49
CA ASN A 168 12.73 -5.09 39.19
C ASN A 168 12.66 -6.29 38.21
N MET A 169 13.52 -7.30 38.37
CA MET A 169 13.47 -8.56 37.61
C MET A 169 12.35 -9.47 38.15
N SER A 170 11.22 -9.51 37.44
CA SER A 170 10.11 -10.45 37.69
C SER A 170 10.37 -11.82 37.05
N THR A 171 10.11 -12.89 37.79
CA THR A 171 10.16 -14.26 37.26
C THR A 171 8.98 -14.51 36.32
N GLY A 172 9.22 -14.45 35.01
CA GLY A 172 8.25 -14.87 33.98
C GLY A 172 7.76 -13.79 33.01
N THR A 173 8.42 -12.63 32.91
CA THR A 173 8.00 -11.56 31.97
C THR A 173 8.89 -11.54 30.71
N HIS A 174 8.50 -12.30 29.70
CA HIS A 174 9.15 -12.26 28.38
C HIS A 174 8.75 -11.01 27.57
N VAL A 175 9.67 -10.53 26.73
CA VAL A 175 9.53 -9.43 25.76
C VAL A 175 9.50 -8.02 26.36
N LEU A 176 10.64 -7.30 26.25
CA LEU A 176 10.78 -5.87 26.54
C LEU A 176 11.41 -5.16 25.33
N THR A 177 10.62 -4.86 24.30
CA THR A 177 11.08 -4.32 22.99
C THR A 177 11.17 -2.79 22.92
N SER A 178 11.12 -2.08 24.05
CA SER A 178 11.22 -0.62 24.08
C SER A 178 12.67 -0.14 24.08
N ILE A 179 13.10 0.56 23.03
CA ILE A 179 14.35 1.33 23.02
C ILE A 179 14.26 2.41 24.13
N LYS A 180 15.17 2.37 25.12
CA LYS A 180 15.29 3.37 26.21
C LYS A 180 16.77 3.62 26.52
N GLY A 181 17.10 4.85 26.92
CA GLY A 181 18.45 5.31 27.28
C GLY A 181 19.05 6.34 26.31
N THR A 182 20.20 6.93 26.64
CA THR A 182 20.96 7.78 25.70
C THR A 182 21.75 6.92 24.68
N PRO A 183 21.56 7.09 23.36
CA PRO A 183 22.00 6.08 22.38
C PRO A 183 23.50 5.77 22.27
N LEU A 184 24.38 6.68 22.67
CA LEU A 184 25.85 6.48 22.66
C LEU A 184 26.30 5.33 23.60
N TYR A 185 25.45 4.97 24.57
CA TYR A 185 25.72 3.96 25.60
C TYR A 185 24.83 2.71 25.46
N MET A 186 23.99 2.62 24.43
CA MET A 186 23.08 1.47 24.23
C MET A 186 23.83 0.22 23.78
N ALA A 187 23.45 -0.91 24.36
CA ALA A 187 23.94 -2.24 23.95
C ALA A 187 23.37 -2.66 22.58
N PRO A 188 24.11 -3.46 21.77
CA PRO A 188 23.62 -3.93 20.47
C PRO A 188 22.26 -4.65 20.55
N GLU A 189 22.04 -5.45 21.59
CA GLU A 189 20.77 -6.17 21.79
C GLU A 189 19.58 -5.26 22.11
N LEU A 190 19.81 -4.09 22.73
CA LEU A 190 18.77 -3.06 22.94
C LEU A 190 18.38 -2.37 21.64
N ILE A 191 19.35 -2.16 20.75
CA ILE A 191 19.15 -1.60 19.41
C ILE A 191 18.45 -2.60 18.49
N GLU A 192 18.74 -3.90 18.62
CA GLU A 192 18.13 -4.96 17.80
C GLU A 192 16.79 -5.48 18.35
N GLU A 193 16.17 -4.77 19.30
CA GLU A 193 14.92 -5.14 20.00
C GLU A 193 14.91 -6.58 20.56
N GLN A 194 16.09 -7.11 20.92
CA GLN A 194 16.22 -8.46 21.48
C GLN A 194 15.94 -8.46 23.00
N PRO A 195 15.53 -9.60 23.58
CA PRO A 195 15.49 -9.75 25.03
C PRO A 195 16.89 -9.53 25.64
N TYR A 196 16.98 -8.67 26.66
CA TYR A 196 18.22 -8.32 27.36
C TYR A 196 18.10 -8.57 28.87
N ASP A 197 19.25 -8.68 29.53
CA ASP A 197 19.40 -8.84 30.97
C ASP A 197 20.38 -7.77 31.53
N TYR A 198 20.99 -8.05 32.69
CA TYR A 198 22.00 -7.19 33.31
C TYR A 198 23.23 -6.92 32.43
N LYS A 199 23.47 -7.72 31.38
CA LYS A 199 24.60 -7.50 30.47
C LYS A 199 24.46 -6.24 29.63
N ALA A 200 23.25 -5.70 29.47
CA ALA A 200 23.05 -4.42 28.80
C ALA A 200 23.68 -3.27 29.61
N ASP A 201 23.48 -3.25 30.93
CA ASP A 201 24.09 -2.27 31.83
C ASP A 201 25.64 -2.42 31.87
N LEU A 202 26.16 -3.65 31.73
CA LEU A 202 27.61 -3.90 31.59
C LEU A 202 28.20 -3.36 30.27
N TRP A 203 27.45 -3.35 29.17
CA TRP A 203 27.89 -2.71 27.93
C TRP A 203 27.96 -1.18 28.11
N SER A 204 26.94 -0.57 28.72
CA SER A 204 26.94 0.88 28.98
C SER A 204 28.10 1.30 29.89
N LEU A 205 28.41 0.50 30.91
CA LEU A 205 29.64 0.66 31.71
C LEU A 205 30.90 0.61 30.84
N GLY A 206 30.97 -0.31 29.87
CA GLY A 206 32.06 -0.39 28.90
C GLY A 206 32.20 0.87 28.05
N CYS A 207 31.09 1.44 27.57
CA CYS A 207 31.10 2.71 26.83
C CYS A 207 31.61 3.88 27.70
N ILE A 208 31.16 3.96 28.96
CA ILE A 208 31.63 4.97 29.92
C ILE A 208 33.12 4.79 30.22
N MET A 209 33.59 3.56 30.47
CA MET A 209 35.00 3.27 30.71
C MET A 209 35.89 3.65 29.53
N TYR A 210 35.46 3.33 28.30
CA TYR A 210 36.15 3.75 27.09
C TYR A 210 36.22 5.29 27.00
N GLU A 211 35.08 5.97 27.23
CA GLU A 211 35.00 7.43 27.15
C GLU A 211 35.88 8.12 28.20
N LEU A 212 35.96 7.61 29.44
CA LEU A 212 36.88 8.14 30.44
C LEU A 212 38.35 8.04 30.01
N LEU A 213 38.74 6.99 29.31
CA LEU A 213 40.13 6.73 28.92
C LEU A 213 40.54 7.41 27.60
N VAL A 214 39.57 7.62 26.69
CA VAL A 214 39.81 8.13 25.32
C VAL A 214 39.28 9.56 25.11
N GLY A 215 38.38 10.02 25.97
CA GLY A 215 37.74 11.34 25.92
C GLY A 215 36.55 11.45 24.96
N ALA A 216 36.13 10.33 24.36
CA ALA A 216 34.92 10.20 23.56
C ALA A 216 34.43 8.75 23.60
N PRO A 217 33.11 8.48 23.50
CA PRO A 217 32.57 7.12 23.49
C PRO A 217 33.06 6.31 22.27
N PRO A 218 33.06 4.96 22.35
CA PRO A 218 33.69 4.09 21.35
C PRO A 218 33.07 4.21 19.95
N PHE A 219 31.82 4.66 19.89
CA PHE A 219 31.14 5.04 18.68
C PHE A 219 30.52 6.42 18.90
N CYS A 220 31.02 7.43 18.19
CA CYS A 220 30.51 8.80 18.24
C CYS A 220 30.19 9.26 16.83
N THR A 221 29.02 9.84 16.62
CA THR A 221 28.65 10.41 15.32
C THR A 221 27.48 11.38 15.47
N ALA A 222 27.35 12.21 14.45
CA ALA A 222 26.29 13.17 14.27
C ALA A 222 24.90 12.52 14.14
N SER A 223 24.82 11.31 13.55
CA SER A 223 23.58 10.62 13.20
C SER A 223 23.37 9.36 14.04
N ILE A 224 22.23 9.22 14.73
CA ILE A 224 21.85 7.98 15.44
C ILE A 224 21.86 6.76 14.51
N LEU A 225 21.60 6.95 13.23
CA LEU A 225 21.48 5.87 12.25
C LEU A 225 22.86 5.38 11.80
N HIS A 226 23.80 6.30 11.64
CA HIS A 226 25.21 5.98 11.53
C HIS A 226 25.74 5.35 12.84
N LEU A 227 25.31 5.84 14.02
CA LEU A 227 25.72 5.30 15.33
C LEU A 227 25.33 3.83 15.48
N ILE A 228 24.10 3.49 15.09
CA ILE A 228 23.60 2.12 15.03
C ILE A 228 24.44 1.27 14.07
N ARG A 229 24.80 1.79 12.89
CA ARG A 229 25.69 1.08 11.94
C ARG A 229 27.08 0.84 12.52
N LEU A 230 27.67 1.83 13.21
CA LEU A 230 28.95 1.71 13.91
C LEU A 230 28.87 0.62 15.01
N ILE A 231 27.91 0.75 15.93
CA ILE A 231 27.70 -0.19 17.04
C ILE A 231 27.51 -1.63 16.53
N ARG A 232 26.81 -1.83 15.41
CA ARG A 232 26.61 -3.17 14.83
C ARG A 232 27.84 -3.69 14.09
N HIS A 233 28.39 -2.93 13.14
CA HIS A 233 29.34 -3.47 12.16
C HIS A 233 30.80 -3.03 12.34
N GLU A 234 31.09 -1.88 12.94
CA GLU A 234 32.47 -1.37 13.04
C GLU A 234 33.23 -1.98 14.22
N GLN A 235 34.53 -2.23 14.05
CA GLN A 235 35.38 -2.73 15.14
C GLN A 235 35.83 -1.59 16.05
N ILE A 236 35.85 -1.84 17.35
CA ILE A 236 36.30 -0.86 18.36
C ILE A 236 37.80 -0.67 18.25
N ARG A 237 38.26 0.59 18.28
CA ARG A 237 39.69 0.94 18.31
C ARG A 237 40.17 0.94 19.75
N TRP A 238 41.00 -0.01 20.14
CA TRP A 238 41.41 -0.14 21.53
C TRP A 238 42.49 0.89 21.92
N PRO A 239 42.41 1.52 23.11
CA PRO A 239 43.43 2.45 23.57
C PRO A 239 44.77 1.74 23.81
N THR A 240 45.87 2.41 23.47
CA THR A 240 47.24 1.86 23.49
C THR A 240 48.11 2.34 24.66
N LEU A 241 47.63 3.32 25.44
CA LEU A 241 48.35 3.97 26.54
C LEU A 241 47.82 3.55 27.93
N VAL A 242 47.29 2.33 28.04
CA VAL A 242 46.68 1.75 29.25
C VAL A 242 47.16 0.30 29.44
N SER A 243 47.05 -0.22 30.65
CA SER A 243 47.51 -1.56 31.01
C SER A 243 46.77 -2.68 30.26
N GLU A 244 47.44 -3.80 30.04
CA GLU A 244 46.85 -4.98 29.41
C GLU A 244 45.62 -5.50 30.19
N SER A 245 45.65 -5.39 31.52
CA SER A 245 44.52 -5.70 32.40
C SER A 245 43.32 -4.78 32.14
N CYS A 246 43.55 -3.47 32.02
CA CYS A 246 42.52 -2.49 31.68
C CYS A 246 41.88 -2.77 30.30
N VAL A 247 42.71 -3.06 29.29
CA VAL A 247 42.23 -3.41 27.93
C VAL A 247 41.48 -4.74 27.92
N SER A 248 41.93 -5.75 28.67
CA SER A 248 41.24 -7.04 28.82
C SER A 248 39.84 -6.85 29.40
N PHE A 249 39.72 -6.08 30.49
CA PHE A 249 38.43 -5.80 31.12
C PHE A 249 37.48 -5.06 30.17
N LEU A 250 37.99 -4.02 29.50
CA LEU A 250 37.22 -3.23 28.54
C LEU A 250 36.73 -4.05 27.34
N LYS A 251 37.55 -4.98 26.83
CA LYS A 251 37.14 -5.95 25.78
C LYS A 251 36.07 -6.93 26.27
N GLY A 252 36.11 -7.33 27.54
CA GLY A 252 35.10 -8.18 28.15
C GLY A 252 33.72 -7.52 28.24
N LEU A 253 33.69 -6.22 28.59
CA LEU A 253 32.48 -5.40 28.66
C LEU A 253 31.93 -5.06 27.26
N LEU A 254 32.79 -4.62 26.34
CA LEU A 254 32.41 -4.19 24.98
C LEU A 254 32.35 -5.33 23.95
N GLN A 255 32.01 -6.54 24.40
CA GLN A 255 31.70 -7.66 23.51
C GLN A 255 30.27 -7.50 22.96
N LYS A 256 30.12 -7.49 21.63
CA LYS A 256 28.83 -7.22 20.97
C LYS A 256 27.81 -8.33 21.19
N ASP A 257 28.26 -9.58 21.17
CA ASP A 257 27.41 -10.75 21.45
C ASP A 257 27.18 -10.88 22.97
N PRO A 258 25.95 -10.67 23.48
CA PRO A 258 25.67 -10.71 24.91
C PRO A 258 25.92 -12.10 25.52
N LEU A 259 25.84 -13.20 24.76
CA LEU A 259 26.17 -14.53 25.29
C LEU A 259 27.67 -14.65 25.59
N LYS A 260 28.52 -14.02 24.78
CA LYS A 260 29.99 -13.99 24.94
C LYS A 260 30.50 -12.86 25.84
N ARG A 261 29.67 -11.86 26.15
CA ARG A 261 30.03 -10.73 27.03
C ARG A 261 30.28 -11.21 28.47
N ILE A 262 31.26 -10.60 29.13
CA ILE A 262 31.73 -10.99 30.46
C ILE A 262 30.58 -11.06 31.47
N ASN A 263 30.58 -12.08 32.34
CA ASN A 263 29.56 -12.28 33.37
C ASN A 263 30.06 -11.83 34.77
N TRP A 264 29.18 -11.81 35.77
CA TRP A 264 29.55 -11.36 37.13
C TRP A 264 30.64 -12.21 37.80
N GLU A 265 30.65 -13.53 37.60
CA GLU A 265 31.70 -14.41 38.14
C GLU A 265 33.08 -14.09 37.54
N GLN A 266 33.13 -13.79 36.24
CA GLN A 266 34.33 -13.37 35.53
C GLN A 266 34.75 -11.96 35.93
N ILE A 267 33.82 -11.01 36.08
CA ILE A 267 34.10 -9.63 36.54
C ILE A 267 34.77 -9.66 37.92
N LEU A 268 34.14 -10.31 38.91
CA LEU A 268 34.64 -10.29 40.30
C LEU A 268 36.03 -10.93 40.47
N ASN A 269 36.41 -11.82 39.54
CA ASN A 269 37.72 -12.47 39.51
C ASN A 269 38.75 -11.80 38.58
N HIS A 270 38.38 -10.77 37.81
CA HIS A 270 39.27 -10.13 36.84
C HIS A 270 40.29 -9.22 37.52
N ASP A 271 41.57 -9.32 37.14
CA ASP A 271 42.69 -8.65 37.83
C ASP A 271 42.55 -7.11 37.90
N PHE A 272 41.87 -6.49 36.93
CA PHE A 272 41.58 -5.05 36.92
C PHE A 272 40.71 -4.55 38.09
N VAL A 273 39.88 -5.42 38.70
CA VAL A 273 38.89 -5.02 39.74
C VAL A 273 38.97 -5.84 41.03
N LYS A 274 39.60 -7.02 40.97
CA LYS A 274 39.75 -7.96 42.09
C LYS A 274 40.46 -7.29 43.27
N GLY A 275 39.80 -7.25 44.43
CA GLY A 275 40.31 -6.59 45.64
C GLY A 275 39.96 -5.10 45.78
N HIS A 276 39.33 -4.49 44.77
CA HIS A 276 38.92 -3.07 44.79
C HIS A 276 37.40 -2.84 44.86
N ILE A 277 36.59 -3.86 44.56
CA ILE A 277 35.12 -3.80 44.60
C ILE A 277 34.59 -3.94 46.04
N LEU A 278 33.60 -3.12 46.40
CA LEU A 278 32.80 -3.32 47.60
C LEU A 278 31.65 -4.30 47.34
N ILE A 279 31.58 -5.37 48.14
CA ILE A 279 30.47 -6.35 48.09
C ILE A 279 29.70 -6.25 49.41
N CYS A 280 28.47 -5.76 49.35
CA CYS A 280 27.58 -5.68 50.51
C CYS A 280 26.83 -7.02 50.69
N ASN A 281 27.09 -7.71 51.79
CA ASN A 281 26.45 -8.99 52.13
C ASN A 281 25.11 -8.76 52.86
N ASP A 282 24.13 -8.19 52.18
CA ASP A 282 22.75 -8.15 52.68
C ASP A 282 22.10 -9.54 52.60
N SER A 283 21.28 -9.88 53.59
CA SER A 283 20.92 -11.26 53.95
C SER A 283 19.89 -11.96 53.04
N THR A 284 19.83 -11.59 51.77
CA THR A 284 18.99 -12.23 50.74
C THR A 284 19.84 -13.02 49.74
N ASN A 285 20.37 -14.17 50.16
CA ASN A 285 21.03 -15.14 49.29
C ASN A 285 20.04 -15.77 48.29
N MET A 286 19.73 -15.06 47.21
CA MET A 286 19.16 -15.63 45.99
C MET A 286 20.24 -15.63 44.89
N PRO A 287 20.34 -16.68 44.06
CA PRO A 287 21.32 -16.72 42.97
C PRO A 287 21.12 -15.55 42.00
N LEU A 288 22.20 -14.83 41.64
CA LEU A 288 22.18 -13.78 40.61
C LEU A 288 21.77 -14.31 39.22
N THR A 289 21.90 -15.62 38.99
CA THR A 289 21.51 -16.28 37.74
C THR A 289 20.81 -17.62 38.02
N ARG A 290 19.69 -17.84 37.32
CA ARG A 290 19.40 -19.16 36.75
C ARG A 290 19.72 -19.03 35.27
N ALA A 291 20.66 -19.83 34.78
CA ALA A 291 20.88 -19.93 33.34
C ALA A 291 19.58 -20.37 32.65
N LEU A 292 19.31 -19.85 31.45
CA LEU A 292 18.26 -20.37 30.59
C LEU A 292 18.54 -21.86 30.36
N SER A 293 17.61 -22.73 30.74
CA SER A 293 17.77 -24.17 30.49
C SER A 293 17.82 -24.42 28.98
N GLU A 294 18.49 -25.51 28.57
CA GLU A 294 18.60 -25.88 27.15
C GLU A 294 17.22 -26.02 26.48
N ASN A 295 16.21 -26.48 27.23
CA ASN A 295 14.81 -26.50 26.80
C ASN A 295 14.27 -25.11 26.43
N THR A 296 14.65 -24.05 27.15
CA THR A 296 14.20 -22.68 26.83
C THR A 296 14.92 -22.11 25.59
N LEU A 297 16.18 -22.48 25.37
CA LEU A 297 16.92 -22.12 24.15
C LEU A 297 16.38 -22.87 22.92
N GLN A 298 16.03 -24.15 23.07
CA GLN A 298 15.35 -24.93 22.02
C GLN A 298 13.95 -24.38 21.72
N VAL A 299 13.15 -24.04 22.74
CA VAL A 299 11.85 -23.35 22.56
C VAL A 299 12.04 -21.99 21.90
N GLN A 300 13.13 -21.27 22.15
CA GLN A 300 13.42 -20.00 21.47
C GLN A 300 13.83 -20.20 20.00
N GLU A 301 14.66 -21.19 19.65
CA GLU A 301 14.93 -21.53 18.24
C GLU A 301 13.67 -22.00 17.51
N GLN A 302 12.82 -22.76 18.19
CA GLN A 302 11.55 -23.26 17.65
C GLN A 302 10.56 -22.11 17.45
N GLN A 303 10.44 -21.18 18.40
CA GLN A 303 9.68 -19.93 18.24
C GLN A 303 10.28 -18.99 17.19
N ARG A 304 11.61 -19.03 16.95
CA ARG A 304 12.27 -18.25 15.88
C ARG A 304 11.95 -18.83 14.50
N LYS A 305 11.89 -20.15 14.39
CA LYS A 305 11.40 -20.88 13.20
C LYS A 305 9.90 -20.65 13.00
N GLU A 306 9.09 -20.69 14.06
CA GLU A 306 7.65 -20.42 14.03
C GLU A 306 7.30 -18.96 13.72
N ARG A 307 8.10 -17.99 14.17
CA ARG A 307 7.92 -16.58 13.76
C ARG A 307 8.33 -16.33 12.30
N MET A 308 9.31 -17.06 11.78
CA MET A 308 9.65 -17.03 10.35
C MET A 308 8.57 -17.72 9.48
N THR A 309 7.92 -18.79 9.95
CA THR A 309 6.81 -19.42 9.21
C THR A 309 5.47 -18.72 9.39
N ASN A 310 5.19 -18.08 10.53
CA ASN A 310 3.93 -17.35 10.76
C ASN A 310 3.92 -15.96 10.11
N LYS A 311 5.07 -15.39 9.70
CA LYS A 311 5.09 -14.19 8.81
C LYS A 311 4.55 -14.50 7.40
N VAL A 312 4.26 -15.76 7.09
CA VAL A 312 3.66 -16.25 5.83
C VAL A 312 2.17 -16.65 6.02
N LYS A 313 1.60 -16.54 7.23
CA LYS A 313 0.24 -17.01 7.55
C LYS A 313 -0.57 -16.06 8.45
N SER A 314 -0.82 -14.82 8.00
CA SER A 314 -1.96 -14.02 8.51
C SER A 314 -2.31 -12.85 7.60
N SER A 315 -2.80 -13.14 6.39
CA SER A 315 -3.50 -12.17 5.55
C SER A 315 -4.76 -12.79 4.92
N GLU A 316 -5.55 -13.51 5.72
CA GLU A 316 -6.90 -13.92 5.31
C GLU A 316 -7.85 -14.17 6.50
N SER A 317 -9.14 -13.99 6.24
CA SER A 317 -10.34 -14.32 7.06
C SER A 317 -10.79 -13.38 8.19
N LYS A 318 -11.76 -12.56 7.79
CA LYS A 318 -13.01 -12.19 8.50
C LYS A 318 -14.16 -12.67 7.59
N VAL A 319 -15.37 -13.05 8.04
CA VAL A 319 -16.02 -13.20 9.36
C VAL A 319 -17.12 -14.26 9.19
N SER A 320 -17.41 -15.12 10.19
CA SER A 320 -18.80 -15.53 10.48
C SER A 320 -18.96 -16.29 11.80
N THR A 321 -20.20 -16.29 12.28
CA THR A 321 -20.67 -16.74 13.60
C THR A 321 -21.53 -18.01 13.49
N GLN A 322 -21.39 -18.97 14.41
CA GLN A 322 -22.45 -19.47 15.31
C GLN A 322 -22.01 -20.73 16.08
N ASP A 323 -22.78 -21.04 17.12
CA ASP A 323 -22.81 -22.26 17.93
C ASP A 323 -21.57 -22.70 18.73
N LEU A 324 -21.63 -22.42 20.03
CA LEU A 324 -21.86 -23.49 21.02
C LEU A 324 -22.30 -22.89 22.38
N LYS A 325 -23.57 -23.12 22.75
CA LYS A 325 -24.07 -22.89 24.11
C LYS A 325 -23.70 -24.07 25.02
N ASN A 326 -23.72 -23.80 26.32
CA ASN A 326 -23.60 -24.73 27.45
C ASN A 326 -22.19 -25.30 27.72
N ASN A 327 -21.51 -24.73 28.71
CA ASN A 327 -21.52 -25.35 30.05
C ASN A 327 -21.10 -24.34 31.14
N ASN A 328 -21.96 -24.18 32.14
CA ASN A 328 -21.64 -23.45 33.37
C ASN A 328 -20.88 -24.38 34.33
N LEU A 329 -19.71 -23.95 34.81
CA LEU A 329 -19.21 -24.34 36.13
C LEU A 329 -18.27 -23.26 36.68
N SER A 330 -18.53 -22.86 37.92
CA SER A 330 -17.96 -21.69 38.58
C SER A 330 -16.74 -22.02 39.42
N SER A 331 -15.63 -21.27 39.28
CA SER A 331 -14.73 -20.95 40.41
C SER A 331 -13.67 -19.89 40.06
N SER A 332 -13.88 -18.67 40.55
CA SER A 332 -12.88 -17.70 41.05
C SER A 332 -11.40 -17.80 40.59
N VAL A 333 -10.97 -16.89 39.71
CA VAL A 333 -9.59 -16.34 39.69
C VAL A 333 -9.69 -14.82 39.44
N ARG A 334 -8.77 -14.04 40.01
CA ARG A 334 -8.75 -12.56 39.95
C ARG A 334 -8.31 -12.06 38.57
N ASN A 335 -8.93 -10.96 38.12
CA ASN A 335 -8.48 -10.21 36.94
C ASN A 335 -7.32 -9.27 37.33
N ASP A 336 -6.10 -9.62 36.96
CA ASP A 336 -4.97 -8.68 36.87
C ASP A 336 -4.67 -8.40 35.38
N THR A 337 -5.23 -7.30 34.86
CA THR A 337 -4.98 -6.85 33.48
C THR A 337 -3.63 -6.16 33.36
N PHE A 338 -2.69 -6.79 32.67
CA PHE A 338 -1.38 -6.22 32.37
C PHE A 338 -1.49 -4.98 31.48
N ILE A 339 -0.83 -3.89 31.90
CA ILE A 339 -0.71 -2.64 31.13
C ILE A 339 0.74 -2.49 30.68
N GLU A 340 0.98 -2.44 29.37
CA GLU A 340 2.30 -2.12 28.82
C GLU A 340 2.68 -0.64 29.08
N GLU A 341 3.94 -0.43 29.49
CA GLU A 341 4.45 0.84 30.02
C GLU A 341 5.71 1.29 29.24
N ASN A 342 5.50 2.19 28.26
CA ASN A 342 6.58 2.95 27.61
C ASN A 342 6.80 4.30 28.32
N HIS A 343 8.07 4.72 28.45
CA HIS A 343 8.44 6.07 28.90
C HIS A 343 9.08 6.80 27.70
N PRO A 344 8.77 8.08 27.45
CA PRO A 344 9.27 8.83 26.30
C PRO A 344 10.71 9.37 26.49
N ILE A 345 11.41 9.52 25.36
CA ILE A 345 12.58 10.41 25.17
C ILE A 345 12.11 11.87 25.28
N GLU A 346 12.98 12.80 25.72
CA GLU A 346 12.59 14.20 25.92
C GLU A 346 12.23 14.91 24.61
N THR A 347 11.34 15.92 24.68
CA THR A 347 10.83 16.63 23.48
C THR A 347 11.94 17.37 22.73
N GLU A 348 12.86 18.02 23.44
CA GLU A 348 13.96 18.76 22.79
C GLU A 348 15.00 17.81 22.18
N GLU A 349 15.28 16.65 22.80
CA GLU A 349 16.14 15.61 22.22
C GLU A 349 15.57 15.07 20.89
N TRP A 350 14.26 14.81 20.84
CA TRP A 350 13.56 14.44 19.60
C TRP A 350 13.69 15.51 18.52
N ILE A 351 13.52 16.79 18.88
CA ILE A 351 13.57 17.90 17.92
C ILE A 351 14.99 18.02 17.33
N VAL A 352 16.03 18.00 18.16
CA VAL A 352 17.42 18.05 17.70
C VAL A 352 17.76 16.86 16.81
N PHE A 353 17.32 15.64 17.17
CA PHE A 353 17.50 14.45 16.33
C PHE A 353 16.81 14.59 14.97
N LEU A 354 15.54 15.03 14.94
CA LEU A 354 14.76 15.12 13.70
C LEU A 354 15.26 16.25 12.80
N GLN A 355 15.60 17.43 13.34
CA GLN A 355 16.21 18.53 12.59
C GLN A 355 17.49 18.09 11.88
N LYS A 356 18.35 17.36 12.58
CA LYS A 356 19.61 16.87 12.03
C LYS A 356 19.42 15.78 10.97
N SER A 357 18.42 14.92 11.16
CA SER A 357 17.99 13.97 10.13
C SER A 357 17.45 14.68 8.89
N MET A 358 16.80 15.84 9.04
CA MET A 358 16.37 16.66 7.91
C MET A 358 17.56 17.27 7.16
N GLU A 359 18.58 17.75 7.87
CA GLU A 359 19.83 18.23 7.25
C GLU A 359 20.54 17.13 6.44
N GLU A 360 20.65 15.92 6.99
CA GLU A 360 21.22 14.74 6.29
C GLU A 360 20.43 14.42 5.00
N VAL A 361 19.09 14.36 5.08
CA VAL A 361 18.21 14.09 3.94
C VAL A 361 18.27 15.21 2.89
N ILE A 362 18.35 16.48 3.30
CA ILE A 362 18.54 17.64 2.40
C ILE A 362 19.92 17.60 1.74
N GLY A 363 20.95 17.12 2.44
CA GLY A 363 22.28 16.84 1.90
C GLY A 363 22.35 15.65 0.94
N GLY A 364 21.25 14.89 0.77
CA GLY A 364 21.14 13.74 -0.13
C GLY A 364 21.34 12.37 0.54
N GLU A 365 21.59 12.31 1.85
CA GLU A 365 21.80 11.06 2.58
C GLU A 365 20.47 10.43 2.98
N LEU A 366 19.98 9.51 2.14
CA LEU A 366 18.64 8.91 2.24
C LEU A 366 18.63 7.50 2.84
N THR A 367 19.79 6.96 3.23
CA THR A 367 19.92 5.60 3.80
C THR A 367 19.08 5.40 5.08
N SER A 368 18.78 6.50 5.76
CA SER A 368 17.87 6.62 6.90
C SER A 368 16.42 6.20 6.59
N LEU A 369 15.92 6.56 5.40
CA LEU A 369 14.51 6.38 5.00
C LEU A 369 14.31 5.16 4.08
N THR A 370 15.39 4.58 3.54
CA THR A 370 15.36 3.35 2.74
C THR A 370 15.46 2.07 3.57
N GLN A 371 15.56 2.17 4.91
CA GLN A 371 15.64 1.03 5.83
C GLN A 371 14.45 1.01 6.81
N THR A 372 13.72 -0.10 6.83
CA THR A 372 12.49 -0.27 7.64
C THR A 372 12.71 -0.05 9.13
N TYR A 373 13.80 -0.57 9.70
CA TYR A 373 14.11 -0.39 11.12
C TYR A 373 14.37 1.08 11.48
N LEU A 374 15.18 1.78 10.67
CA LEU A 374 15.52 3.19 10.89
C LEU A 374 14.28 4.10 10.75
N THR A 375 13.45 3.86 9.73
CA THR A 375 12.19 4.59 9.56
C THR A 375 11.19 4.29 10.69
N ASN A 376 11.18 3.07 11.24
CA ASN A 376 10.35 2.72 12.40
C ASN A 376 10.67 3.54 13.65
N ILE A 377 11.93 3.95 13.85
CA ILE A 377 12.34 4.87 14.94
C ILE A 377 11.70 6.23 14.71
N ILE A 378 11.82 6.79 13.51
CA ILE A 378 11.24 8.10 13.13
C ILE A 378 9.70 8.10 13.23
N VAL A 379 9.06 6.95 12.96
CA VAL A 379 7.61 6.75 13.06
C VAL A 379 7.13 6.43 14.49
N SER A 380 8.03 6.05 15.40
CA SER A 380 7.68 5.71 16.79
C SER A 380 6.98 6.82 17.60
N PRO A 381 7.27 8.14 17.44
CA PRO A 381 6.56 9.19 18.16
C PRO A 381 5.08 9.27 17.80
N LEU A 382 4.70 8.93 16.56
CA LEU A 382 3.29 8.87 16.14
C LEU A 382 2.50 7.82 16.97
N ARG A 383 3.17 6.76 17.43
CA ARG A 383 2.60 5.65 18.19
C ARG A 383 2.54 5.91 19.70
N ASN A 384 3.43 6.73 20.26
CA ASN A 384 3.45 7.09 21.68
C ASN A 384 2.31 8.07 22.06
N THR A 385 1.75 7.96 23.27
CA THR A 385 0.66 8.82 23.76
C THR A 385 1.13 10.14 24.35
N ASN A 386 2.41 10.23 24.73
CA ASN A 386 2.96 11.36 25.49
C ASN A 386 3.86 12.26 24.61
N THR A 387 3.82 12.07 23.29
CA THR A 387 4.59 12.84 22.32
C THR A 387 4.00 14.23 22.15
N SER A 388 4.84 15.27 22.28
CA SER A 388 4.45 16.66 22.01
C SER A 388 4.03 16.86 20.54
N PRO A 389 2.99 17.67 20.24
CA PRO A 389 2.62 18.05 18.87
C PRO A 389 3.80 18.60 18.06
N LYS A 390 4.70 19.37 18.70
CA LYS A 390 5.93 19.91 18.11
C LYS A 390 6.84 18.81 17.55
N VAL A 391 6.92 17.63 18.18
CA VAL A 391 7.66 16.47 17.63
C VAL A 391 6.95 15.89 16.41
N LEU A 392 5.62 15.81 16.42
CA LEU A 392 4.83 15.31 15.29
C LEU A 392 5.02 16.20 14.04
N VAL A 393 5.12 17.52 14.22
CA VAL A 393 5.47 18.48 13.16
C VAL A 393 6.82 18.10 12.50
N TYR A 394 7.87 17.89 13.28
CA TYR A 394 9.19 17.54 12.74
C TYR A 394 9.21 16.14 12.10
N VAL A 395 8.50 15.15 12.64
CA VAL A 395 8.34 13.82 12.02
C VAL A 395 7.66 13.95 10.65
N ALA A 396 6.55 14.68 10.57
CA ALA A 396 5.82 14.87 9.31
C ALA A 396 6.65 15.66 8.27
N LYS A 397 7.38 16.70 8.69
CA LYS A 397 8.29 17.48 7.84
C LYS A 397 9.46 16.61 7.33
N LEU A 398 10.11 15.81 8.18
CA LEU A 398 11.20 14.91 7.76
C LEU A 398 10.73 13.88 6.73
N LEU A 399 9.58 13.24 6.96
CA LEU A 399 9.05 12.19 6.07
C LEU A 399 8.50 12.74 4.74
N SER A 400 8.27 14.05 4.60
CA SER A 400 7.88 14.66 3.33
C SER A 400 9.07 15.04 2.42
N LEU A 401 10.27 15.24 2.98
CA LEU A 401 11.46 15.70 2.26
C LEU A 401 11.85 14.86 1.02
N PRO A 402 11.81 13.51 1.02
CA PRO A 402 12.18 12.70 -0.16
C PRO A 402 11.35 13.00 -1.41
N PHE A 403 10.13 13.52 -1.22
CA PHE A 403 9.20 13.83 -2.29
C PHE A 403 9.32 15.29 -2.74
N ALA A 404 9.68 16.20 -1.84
CA ALA A 404 9.95 17.61 -2.15
C ALA A 404 11.31 17.87 -2.82
N LEU A 405 12.34 17.08 -2.48
CA LEU A 405 13.71 17.29 -2.95
C LEU A 405 13.90 16.85 -4.43
N ARG A 406 14.67 17.66 -5.17
CA ARG A 406 15.10 17.42 -6.55
C ARG A 406 16.43 16.64 -6.56
N GLY A 407 16.65 15.80 -7.58
CA GLY A 407 17.90 15.04 -7.75
C GLY A 407 17.93 13.64 -7.13
N ILE A 408 16.91 13.27 -6.34
CA ILE A 408 16.76 11.92 -5.80
C ILE A 408 16.30 10.96 -6.92
N SER A 409 16.95 9.80 -7.05
CA SER A 409 16.62 8.80 -8.08
C SER A 409 15.23 8.17 -7.87
N HIS A 410 14.60 7.73 -8.95
CA HIS A 410 13.29 7.07 -8.89
C HIS A 410 13.32 5.77 -8.06
N GLU A 411 14.41 4.99 -8.19
CA GLU A 411 14.61 3.75 -7.44
C GLU A 411 14.67 3.99 -5.92
N THR A 412 15.39 5.02 -5.48
CA THR A 412 15.44 5.40 -4.06
C THR A 412 14.07 5.87 -3.55
N LYS A 413 13.30 6.64 -4.34
CA LYS A 413 11.93 7.04 -3.96
C LYS A 413 11.00 5.83 -3.81
N GLU A 414 11.07 4.87 -4.73
CA GLU A 414 10.30 3.62 -4.64
C GLU A 414 10.72 2.75 -3.44
N GLN A 415 12.00 2.71 -3.09
CA GLN A 415 12.46 2.01 -1.89
C GLN A 415 11.92 2.66 -0.60
N ILE A 416 11.98 3.99 -0.50
CA ILE A 416 11.38 4.75 0.63
C ILE A 416 9.87 4.50 0.70
N LYS A 417 9.18 4.50 -0.44
CA LYS A 417 7.73 4.23 -0.54
C LYS A 417 7.37 2.85 0.04
N LYS A 418 8.09 1.80 -0.36
CA LYS A 418 7.92 0.43 0.18
C LYS A 418 8.15 0.37 1.69
N VAL A 419 9.18 1.07 2.19
CA VAL A 419 9.44 1.16 3.63
C VAL A 419 8.31 1.87 4.36
N PHE A 420 7.79 2.98 3.82
CA PHE A 420 6.68 3.74 4.42
C PHE A 420 5.38 2.91 4.51
N LEU A 421 5.14 2.04 3.52
CA LEU A 421 4.06 1.05 3.54
C LEU A 421 4.27 -0.03 4.60
N GLU A 422 5.49 -0.61 4.69
CA GLU A 422 5.82 -1.65 5.67
C GLU A 422 5.71 -1.16 7.12
N VAL A 423 6.17 0.06 7.42
CA VAL A 423 6.03 0.67 8.77
C VAL A 423 4.62 1.19 9.07
N LYS A 424 3.66 1.04 8.14
CA LYS A 424 2.28 1.51 8.26
C LYS A 424 2.19 3.00 8.60
N LEU A 425 2.88 3.84 7.83
CA LEU A 425 3.00 5.28 8.12
C LEU A 425 1.63 5.98 8.20
N VAL A 426 0.76 5.80 7.20
CA VAL A 426 -0.57 6.46 7.17
C VAL A 426 -1.48 6.07 8.35
N PRO A 427 -1.59 4.78 8.73
CA PRO A 427 -2.28 4.37 9.96
C PRO A 427 -1.74 5.04 11.22
N ASN A 428 -0.41 5.17 11.34
CA ASN A 428 0.22 5.84 12.48
C ASN A 428 -0.06 7.36 12.50
N LEU A 429 -0.15 8.01 11.33
CA LEU A 429 -0.50 9.43 11.19
C LEU A 429 -1.98 9.71 11.54
N ILE A 430 -2.93 8.84 11.18
CA ILE A 430 -4.32 8.95 11.64
C ILE A 430 -4.44 8.66 13.14
N TYR A 431 -3.64 7.75 13.67
CA TYR A 431 -3.62 7.49 15.10
C TYR A 431 -3.06 8.67 15.91
N SER A 432 -2.07 9.41 15.38
CA SER A 432 -1.58 10.62 16.04
C SER A 432 -2.60 11.77 15.98
N SER A 433 -3.30 11.99 14.85
CA SER A 433 -4.36 13.00 14.80
C SER A 433 -5.53 12.71 15.75
N LYS A 434 -5.91 11.44 15.92
CA LYS A 434 -6.88 11.01 16.94
C LYS A 434 -6.45 11.37 18.36
N LYS A 435 -5.15 11.28 18.69
CA LYS A 435 -4.63 11.58 20.03
C LYS A 435 -4.62 13.07 20.35
N ILE A 436 -4.24 13.92 19.39
CA ILE A 436 -4.27 15.38 19.54
C ILE A 436 -5.66 15.82 20.03
N MET A 437 -6.70 15.16 19.53
CA MET A 437 -8.11 15.38 19.85
C MET A 437 -8.63 14.68 21.11
N LYS A 438 -7.86 13.86 21.84
CA LYS A 438 -8.39 13.11 22.99
C LYS A 438 -8.32 13.92 24.30
N VAL A 439 -9.38 13.91 25.10
CA VAL A 439 -9.36 14.41 26.49
C VAL A 439 -8.90 13.30 27.43
N LEU A 440 -8.03 13.65 28.38
CA LEU A 440 -7.72 12.82 29.55
C LEU A 440 -8.76 13.10 30.64
N ASP A 441 -9.99 12.62 30.46
CA ASP A 441 -10.96 12.60 31.56
C ASP A 441 -10.56 11.50 32.55
N SER A 442 -10.79 11.75 33.83
CA SER A 442 -10.34 10.92 34.95
C SER A 442 -11.50 10.24 35.69
N SER A 443 -12.73 10.36 35.17
CA SER A 443 -13.96 10.07 35.94
C SER A 443 -14.99 9.13 35.28
N ASN A 444 -14.92 8.84 33.98
CA ASN A 444 -15.79 7.86 33.29
C ASN A 444 -15.07 7.17 32.12
N ASP A 445 -15.45 5.92 31.81
CA ASP A 445 -14.89 5.10 30.72
C ASP A 445 -15.34 5.52 29.30
N GLU A 446 -16.06 6.64 29.16
CA GLU A 446 -16.43 7.19 27.84
C GLU A 446 -15.32 8.10 27.29
N THR A 447 -14.82 7.80 26.09
CA THR A 447 -13.79 8.62 25.43
C THR A 447 -14.35 9.94 24.92
N THR A 448 -14.23 11.01 25.70
CA THR A 448 -14.44 12.39 25.27
C THR A 448 -13.29 12.92 24.40
N TYR A 449 -13.66 13.70 23.38
CA TYR A 449 -12.74 14.42 22.50
C TYR A 449 -12.73 15.91 22.86
N LYS A 450 -11.58 16.57 22.69
CA LYS A 450 -11.42 18.01 22.90
C LYS A 450 -12.38 18.75 21.99
N ASN A 451 -12.93 19.88 22.44
CA ASN A 451 -13.54 20.80 21.50
C ASN A 451 -12.42 21.39 20.63
N ILE A 452 -12.72 21.74 19.39
CA ILE A 452 -11.72 22.31 18.48
C ILE A 452 -11.21 23.66 19.01
N ALA A 453 -12.05 24.37 19.78
CA ALA A 453 -11.69 25.58 20.51
C ALA A 453 -10.63 25.37 21.62
N ASP A 454 -10.41 24.13 22.06
CA ASP A 454 -9.44 23.76 23.10
C ASP A 454 -8.08 23.31 22.51
N LEU A 455 -7.93 23.34 21.17
CA LEU A 455 -6.67 23.04 20.50
C LEU A 455 -5.73 24.24 20.50
N THR A 456 -4.45 23.97 20.74
CA THR A 456 -3.38 24.98 20.68
C THR A 456 -2.91 25.22 19.24
N GLU A 457 -2.18 26.32 19.02
CA GLU A 457 -1.50 26.56 17.74
C GLU A 457 -0.54 25.41 17.36
N GLU A 458 0.16 24.82 18.33
CA GLU A 458 1.04 23.66 18.11
C GLU A 458 0.25 22.40 17.71
N ASP A 459 -0.94 22.18 18.30
CA ASP A 459 -1.84 21.09 17.88
C ASP A 459 -2.28 21.27 16.41
N PHE A 460 -2.58 22.51 16.00
CA PHE A 460 -2.97 22.81 14.62
C PHE A 460 -1.82 22.67 13.61
N GLU A 461 -0.61 23.18 13.92
CA GLU A 461 0.55 23.00 13.04
C GLU A 461 0.86 21.50 12.85
N ALA A 462 0.74 20.71 13.92
CA ALA A 462 0.89 19.25 13.86
C ALA A 462 -0.15 18.61 12.96
N LEU A 463 -1.43 18.98 13.09
CA LEU A 463 -2.51 18.47 12.23
C LEU A 463 -2.31 18.87 10.76
N GLU A 464 -1.96 20.12 10.47
CA GLU A 464 -1.70 20.58 9.11
C GLU A 464 -0.53 19.83 8.46
N CYS A 465 0.60 19.67 9.16
CA CYS A 465 1.74 18.89 8.64
C CYS A 465 1.39 17.41 8.44
N VAL A 466 0.62 16.81 9.36
CA VAL A 466 0.17 15.41 9.28
C VAL A 466 -0.77 15.20 8.09
N TYR A 467 -1.79 16.04 7.92
CA TYR A 467 -2.76 15.88 6.83
C TYR A 467 -2.18 16.29 5.46
N MET A 468 -1.24 17.23 5.41
CA MET A 468 -0.47 17.52 4.19
C MET A 468 0.34 16.30 3.74
N LEU A 469 1.05 15.64 4.67
CA LEU A 469 1.80 14.41 4.37
C LEU A 469 0.87 13.26 3.96
N ILE A 470 -0.24 13.03 4.69
CA ILE A 470 -1.25 12.03 4.30
C ILE A 470 -1.76 12.33 2.87
N THR A 471 -2.15 13.58 2.59
CA THR A 471 -2.68 14.00 1.28
C THR A 471 -1.70 13.68 0.16
N HIS A 472 -0.40 13.94 0.38
CA HIS A 472 0.63 13.60 -0.59
C HIS A 472 0.78 12.08 -0.77
N LEU A 473 0.89 11.32 0.32
CA LEU A 473 1.09 9.86 0.25
C LEU A 473 -0.09 9.13 -0.42
N VAL A 474 -1.34 9.48 -0.10
CA VAL A 474 -2.51 8.82 -0.69
C VAL A 474 -2.72 9.17 -2.17
N HIS A 475 -2.18 10.31 -2.64
CA HIS A 475 -2.12 10.65 -4.06
C HIS A 475 -0.89 10.07 -4.79
N LEU A 476 0.10 9.57 -4.05
CA LEU A 476 1.31 8.95 -4.60
C LEU A 476 1.10 7.46 -4.88
N ASP A 477 0.38 6.75 -4.00
CA ASP A 477 0.10 5.31 -4.15
C ASP A 477 -1.25 4.91 -3.55
N ASN A 478 -2.00 4.08 -4.27
CA ASN A 478 -3.31 3.59 -3.84
C ASN A 478 -3.22 2.67 -2.60
N GLU A 479 -2.07 2.02 -2.34
CA GLU A 479 -1.90 1.26 -1.10
C GLU A 479 -1.97 2.16 0.15
N PHE A 480 -1.45 3.40 0.08
CA PHE A 480 -1.61 4.35 1.18
C PHE A 480 -3.06 4.81 1.36
N LEU A 481 -3.80 4.99 0.26
CA LEU A 481 -5.23 5.33 0.29
C LEU A 481 -6.07 4.18 0.90
N SER A 482 -5.69 2.92 0.62
CA SER A 482 -6.32 1.75 1.24
C SER A 482 -6.02 1.69 2.74
N GLN A 483 -4.75 1.82 3.14
CA GLN A 483 -4.36 1.90 4.55
C GLN A 483 -5.06 3.07 5.29
N LEU A 484 -5.34 4.19 4.62
CA LEU A 484 -6.12 5.29 5.16
C LEU A 484 -7.56 4.86 5.48
N CYS A 485 -8.27 4.27 4.51
CA CYS A 485 -9.68 3.88 4.66
C CYS A 485 -9.87 2.86 5.79
N ASP A 486 -9.02 1.84 5.82
CA ASP A 486 -8.96 0.86 6.92
C ASP A 486 -8.73 1.54 8.27
N SER A 487 -7.79 2.48 8.34
CA SER A 487 -7.47 3.18 9.59
C SER A 487 -8.60 4.06 10.08
N ILE A 488 -9.32 4.73 9.18
CA ILE A 488 -10.48 5.56 9.54
C ILE A 488 -11.57 4.70 10.17
N ALA A 489 -11.85 3.53 9.58
CA ALA A 489 -12.83 2.57 10.08
C ALA A 489 -12.40 1.91 11.40
N VAL A 490 -11.18 1.37 11.47
CA VAL A 490 -10.65 0.67 12.65
C VAL A 490 -10.48 1.62 13.84
N LEU A 491 -10.02 2.86 13.62
CA LEU A 491 -9.84 3.84 14.68
C LEU A 491 -11.12 4.64 14.99
N ASN A 492 -12.20 4.46 14.22
CA ASN A 492 -13.50 5.13 14.40
C ASN A 492 -13.36 6.66 14.57
N VAL A 493 -12.71 7.33 13.61
CA VAL A 493 -12.37 8.77 13.66
C VAL A 493 -13.36 9.68 12.92
N TYR A 494 -14.51 9.16 12.47
CA TYR A 494 -15.47 9.89 11.64
C TYR A 494 -15.87 11.27 12.21
N ALA A 495 -16.20 11.33 13.51
CA ALA A 495 -16.56 12.58 14.19
C ALA A 495 -15.40 13.59 14.30
N ILE A 496 -14.15 13.10 14.39
CA ILE A 496 -12.96 13.96 14.43
C ILE A 496 -12.73 14.60 13.07
N LEU A 497 -12.78 13.81 11.99
CA LEU A 497 -12.64 14.32 10.62
C LEU A 497 -13.75 15.32 10.28
N LYS A 498 -14.99 15.03 10.72
CA LYS A 498 -16.13 15.95 10.62
C LYS A 498 -15.85 17.26 11.34
N SER A 499 -15.29 17.20 12.55
CA SER A 499 -14.95 18.39 13.33
C SER A 499 -13.96 19.29 12.58
N PHE A 500 -12.92 18.71 11.98
CA PHE A 500 -11.92 19.47 11.22
C PHE A 500 -12.50 20.15 9.97
N LEU A 501 -13.50 19.58 9.30
CA LEU A 501 -14.18 20.24 8.17
C LEU A 501 -14.99 21.49 8.57
N LEU A 502 -15.33 21.65 9.85
CA LEU A 502 -16.16 22.76 10.35
C LEU A 502 -15.36 24.03 10.71
N ILE A 503 -14.02 24.04 10.56
CA ILE A 503 -13.15 25.18 10.92
C ILE A 503 -12.51 25.92 9.73
N CYS A 504 -13.17 25.90 8.57
CA CYS A 504 -12.69 26.51 7.33
C CYS A 504 -12.22 27.97 7.48
N LYS A 505 -12.90 28.78 8.33
CA LYS A 505 -12.53 30.18 8.59
C LYS A 505 -11.17 30.36 9.26
N ASN A 506 -10.68 29.36 10.00
CA ASN A 506 -9.49 29.49 10.85
C ASN A 506 -8.29 28.65 10.37
N ARG A 507 -8.53 27.52 9.68
CA ARG A 507 -7.47 26.58 9.23
C ARG A 507 -7.78 26.05 7.83
N LEU A 508 -7.61 26.94 6.85
CA LEU A 508 -7.93 26.65 5.45
C LEU A 508 -7.14 25.45 4.89
N GLN A 509 -5.86 25.31 5.22
CA GLN A 509 -5.01 24.23 4.70
C GLN A 509 -5.52 22.84 5.14
N LEU A 510 -5.79 22.65 6.43
CA LEU A 510 -6.33 21.40 6.97
C LEU A 510 -7.65 21.00 6.30
N VAL A 511 -8.56 21.95 6.08
CA VAL A 511 -9.84 21.70 5.41
C VAL A 511 -9.66 21.36 3.93
N MET A 512 -8.82 22.11 3.21
CA MET A 512 -8.52 21.83 1.81
C MET A 512 -7.91 20.44 1.62
N ASP A 513 -7.00 20.02 2.50
CA ASP A 513 -6.35 18.71 2.46
C ASP A 513 -7.31 17.56 2.80
N LEU A 514 -8.17 17.75 3.81
CA LEU A 514 -9.25 16.80 4.11
C LEU A 514 -10.25 16.66 2.95
N LEU A 515 -10.66 17.76 2.31
CA LEU A 515 -11.51 17.70 1.12
C LEU A 515 -10.82 16.97 -0.03
N ALA A 516 -9.53 17.22 -0.26
CA ALA A 516 -8.76 16.51 -1.29
C ALA A 516 -8.67 15.00 -1.00
N ILE A 517 -8.42 14.61 0.25
CA ILE A 517 -8.43 13.21 0.71
C ILE A 517 -9.80 12.57 0.48
N LEU A 518 -10.89 13.17 0.96
CA LEU A 518 -12.24 12.58 0.84
C LEU A 518 -12.72 12.51 -0.61
N THR A 519 -12.40 13.52 -1.42
CA THR A 519 -12.63 13.48 -2.88
C THR A 519 -11.83 12.36 -3.54
N HIS A 520 -10.60 12.11 -3.09
CA HIS A 520 -9.78 11.01 -3.62
C HIS A 520 -10.32 9.64 -3.23
N VAL A 521 -10.82 9.46 -2.00
CA VAL A 521 -11.52 8.24 -1.57
C VAL A 521 -12.71 7.97 -2.49
N LEU A 522 -13.63 8.94 -2.66
CA LEU A 522 -14.79 8.80 -3.54
C LEU A 522 -14.40 8.48 -4.99
N ARG A 523 -13.31 9.07 -5.49
CA ARG A 523 -12.85 8.91 -6.88
C ARG A 523 -12.18 7.56 -7.18
N VAL A 524 -11.52 6.93 -6.20
CA VAL A 524 -10.71 5.70 -6.43
C VAL A 524 -11.28 4.47 -5.75
N PHE A 525 -11.93 4.63 -4.60
CA PHE A 525 -12.65 3.57 -3.90
C PHE A 525 -14.11 4.01 -3.68
N PRO A 526 -14.92 4.13 -4.75
CA PRO A 526 -16.32 4.54 -4.63
C PRO A 526 -17.15 3.61 -3.73
N GLU A 527 -16.75 2.35 -3.56
CA GLU A 527 -17.29 1.39 -2.59
C GLU A 527 -17.17 1.87 -1.13
N HIS A 528 -16.26 2.80 -0.84
CA HIS A 528 -16.12 3.43 0.47
C HIS A 528 -16.96 4.72 0.63
N PHE A 529 -17.95 4.97 -0.22
CA PHE A 529 -18.84 6.15 -0.08
C PHE A 529 -19.50 6.24 1.31
N GLU A 530 -19.84 5.10 1.94
CA GLU A 530 -20.38 5.07 3.31
C GLU A 530 -19.45 5.70 4.35
N LEU A 531 -18.13 5.57 4.16
CA LEU A 531 -17.14 6.18 5.07
C LEU A 531 -17.24 7.70 5.00
N VAL A 532 -17.44 8.24 3.79
CA VAL A 532 -17.54 9.69 3.55
C VAL A 532 -18.91 10.23 3.97
N ASP A 533 -20.00 9.50 3.69
CA ASP A 533 -21.35 9.78 4.23
C ASP A 533 -21.33 9.89 5.76
N ARG A 534 -20.67 8.95 6.46
CA ARG A 534 -20.53 8.97 7.92
C ARG A 534 -19.71 10.14 8.46
N ILE A 535 -18.75 10.67 7.70
CA ILE A 535 -18.02 11.89 8.08
C ILE A 535 -18.90 13.13 7.85
N VAL A 536 -19.59 13.21 6.73
CA VAL A 536 -20.09 14.49 6.21
C VAL A 536 -21.59 14.72 6.43
N LEU A 537 -22.40 13.67 6.29
CA LEU A 537 -23.87 13.71 6.30
C LEU A 537 -24.52 12.95 7.49
N SER A 538 -23.71 12.34 8.37
CA SER A 538 -24.19 11.72 9.62
C SER A 538 -24.89 12.70 10.56
N GLU A 539 -25.61 12.17 11.54
CA GLU A 539 -26.34 12.96 12.54
C GLU A 539 -25.45 13.99 13.28
N GLY A 540 -26.06 15.10 13.71
CA GLY A 540 -25.38 16.26 14.30
C GLY A 540 -25.29 17.47 13.34
N LYS A 541 -24.37 18.40 13.60
CA LYS A 541 -24.13 19.55 12.70
C LYS A 541 -23.53 19.05 11.38
N SER A 542 -24.28 19.18 10.29
CA SER A 542 -23.80 18.89 8.93
C SER A 542 -22.71 19.88 8.49
N VAL A 543 -21.88 19.47 7.51
CA VAL A 543 -20.89 20.36 6.90
C VAL A 543 -21.62 21.43 6.08
N ASN A 544 -21.35 22.70 6.36
CA ASN A 544 -22.01 23.81 5.68
C ASN A 544 -21.33 24.08 4.31
N PHE A 545 -21.75 23.36 3.27
CA PHE A 545 -21.19 23.52 1.92
C PHE A 545 -21.32 24.93 1.35
N VAL A 546 -22.37 25.69 1.71
CA VAL A 546 -22.54 27.07 1.26
C VAL A 546 -21.40 27.97 1.76
N GLU A 547 -20.92 27.75 2.98
CA GLU A 547 -19.78 28.48 3.54
C GLU A 547 -18.45 28.12 2.85
N LEU A 548 -18.30 26.87 2.41
CA LEU A 548 -17.13 26.41 1.67
C LEU A 548 -17.13 26.92 0.21
N LEU A 549 -18.29 26.94 -0.46
CA LEU A 549 -18.48 27.44 -1.83
C LEU A 549 -18.40 28.97 -1.94
N ARG A 550 -18.80 29.70 -0.88
CA ARG A 550 -18.70 31.18 -0.82
C ARG A 550 -17.37 31.67 -0.21
N HIS A 551 -16.38 30.80 -0.08
CA HIS A 551 -15.08 31.16 0.49
C HIS A 551 -14.26 32.00 -0.50
N ASN A 552 -13.59 33.06 -0.03
CA ASN A 552 -12.76 33.97 -0.85
C ASN A 552 -11.50 33.32 -1.48
N ASN A 553 -11.35 31.99 -1.45
CA ASN A 553 -10.21 31.28 -2.00
C ASN A 553 -10.66 30.39 -3.16
N PRO A 554 -10.26 30.68 -4.42
CA PRO A 554 -10.73 29.94 -5.59
C PRO A 554 -10.45 28.43 -5.53
N LEU A 555 -9.30 28.02 -4.99
CA LEU A 555 -8.95 26.60 -4.85
C LEU A 555 -9.86 25.88 -3.84
N MET A 556 -10.33 26.59 -2.80
CA MET A 556 -11.30 26.06 -1.85
C MET A 556 -12.68 25.86 -2.51
N GLN A 557 -13.11 26.83 -3.31
CA GLN A 557 -14.37 26.74 -4.06
C GLN A 557 -14.32 25.57 -5.06
N GLU A 558 -13.26 25.51 -5.88
CA GLU A 558 -13.01 24.43 -6.85
C GLU A 558 -12.97 23.04 -6.19
N ARG A 559 -12.22 22.87 -5.09
CA ARG A 559 -12.19 21.62 -4.32
C ARG A 559 -13.57 21.26 -3.75
N THR A 560 -14.36 22.24 -3.32
CA THR A 560 -15.71 22.00 -2.78
C THR A 560 -16.67 21.56 -3.88
N CYS A 561 -16.64 22.19 -5.06
CA CYS A 561 -17.42 21.76 -6.22
C CYS A 561 -17.11 20.30 -6.57
N PHE A 562 -15.83 19.96 -6.80
CA PHE A 562 -15.46 18.56 -7.10
C PHE A 562 -15.81 17.58 -5.98
N PHE A 563 -15.70 17.98 -4.70
CA PHE A 563 -16.14 17.13 -3.60
C PHE A 563 -17.65 16.84 -3.67
N LEU A 564 -18.48 17.88 -3.90
CA LEU A 564 -19.94 17.74 -4.05
C LEU A 564 -20.33 16.92 -5.29
N LEU A 565 -19.62 17.07 -6.40
CA LEU A 565 -19.79 16.28 -7.62
C LEU A 565 -19.66 14.78 -7.32
N PHE A 566 -18.51 14.35 -6.77
CA PHE A 566 -18.27 12.94 -6.46
C PHE A 566 -19.17 12.43 -5.32
N LEU A 567 -19.47 13.26 -4.33
CA LEU A 567 -20.41 12.90 -3.25
C LEU A 567 -21.82 12.65 -3.82
N GLY A 568 -22.28 13.53 -4.70
CA GLY A 568 -23.53 13.39 -5.44
C GLY A 568 -23.58 12.14 -6.30
N LYS A 569 -22.51 11.89 -7.08
CA LYS A 569 -22.39 10.75 -7.99
C LYS A 569 -22.52 9.39 -7.29
N HIS A 570 -21.91 9.23 -6.13
CA HIS A 570 -21.89 7.93 -5.43
C HIS A 570 -22.99 7.74 -4.37
N LEU A 571 -23.65 8.81 -3.90
CA LEU A 571 -24.75 8.67 -2.94
C LEU A 571 -26.10 8.23 -3.59
N PRO A 572 -26.93 7.48 -2.83
CA PRO A 572 -28.35 7.28 -3.16
C PRO A 572 -29.13 8.60 -3.21
N THR A 573 -30.15 8.70 -4.07
CA THR A 573 -30.91 9.95 -4.30
C THR A 573 -31.46 10.59 -3.02
N ASN A 574 -32.02 9.81 -2.10
CA ASN A 574 -32.55 10.29 -0.81
C ASN A 574 -31.47 10.87 0.14
N LYS A 575 -30.20 10.54 -0.08
CA LYS A 575 -29.04 11.13 0.63
C LYS A 575 -28.52 12.38 -0.07
N VAL A 576 -28.66 12.48 -1.40
CA VAL A 576 -28.29 13.67 -2.17
C VAL A 576 -29.18 14.86 -1.79
N GLU A 577 -30.49 14.64 -1.64
CA GLU A 577 -31.47 15.65 -1.21
C GLU A 577 -31.15 16.29 0.15
N VAL A 578 -30.36 15.63 1.01
CA VAL A 578 -29.95 16.18 2.33
C VAL A 578 -29.02 17.39 2.18
N PHE A 579 -28.19 17.43 1.13
CA PHE A 579 -27.25 18.53 0.90
C PHE A 579 -27.56 19.37 -0.35
N TRP A 580 -28.20 18.78 -1.36
CA TRP A 580 -28.63 19.48 -2.57
C TRP A 580 -29.94 20.24 -2.35
N ASN A 581 -29.86 21.28 -1.52
CA ASN A 581 -30.95 22.22 -1.26
C ASN A 581 -30.83 23.47 -2.15
N GLU A 582 -31.89 24.27 -2.16
CA GLU A 582 -32.01 25.51 -2.94
C GLU A 582 -30.80 26.45 -2.76
N THR A 583 -30.33 26.68 -1.53
CA THR A 583 -29.21 27.58 -1.26
C THR A 583 -27.87 27.04 -1.78
N VAL A 584 -27.65 25.72 -1.75
CA VAL A 584 -26.46 25.09 -2.34
C VAL A 584 -26.52 25.16 -3.86
N ARG A 585 -27.70 24.88 -4.45
CA ARG A 585 -27.95 25.02 -5.90
C ARG A 585 -27.69 26.43 -6.39
N GLU A 586 -28.34 27.45 -5.82
CA GLU A 586 -28.14 28.86 -6.18
C GLU A 586 -26.68 29.30 -6.07
N THR A 587 -25.98 28.81 -5.05
CA THR A 587 -24.56 29.14 -4.85
C THR A 587 -23.67 28.51 -5.92
N LEU A 588 -23.94 27.27 -6.33
CA LEU A 588 -23.21 26.62 -7.42
C LEU A 588 -23.56 27.24 -8.79
N GLU A 589 -24.83 27.55 -9.04
CA GLU A 589 -25.29 28.23 -10.26
C GLU A 589 -24.68 29.63 -10.38
N ALA A 590 -24.48 30.36 -9.28
CA ALA A 590 -23.73 31.62 -9.30
C ALA A 590 -22.24 31.43 -9.68
N LEU A 591 -21.60 30.35 -9.21
CA LEU A 591 -20.21 30.04 -9.55
C LEU A 591 -20.02 29.61 -11.01
N MET A 592 -21.07 29.16 -11.72
CA MET A 592 -21.04 28.94 -13.17
C MET A 592 -20.74 30.22 -13.98
N TYR A 593 -20.84 31.40 -13.36
CA TYR A 593 -20.50 32.68 -13.95
C TYR A 593 -19.25 33.32 -13.33
N ASP A 594 -18.46 32.56 -12.56
CA ASP A 594 -17.21 33.07 -11.97
C ASP A 594 -16.19 33.45 -13.06
N SER A 595 -15.46 34.53 -12.78
CA SER A 595 -14.32 35.01 -13.56
C SER A 595 -13.18 34.00 -13.68
N ILE A 596 -13.02 33.09 -12.71
CA ILE A 596 -11.96 32.10 -12.66
C ILE A 596 -12.45 30.80 -13.32
N GLY A 597 -11.86 30.49 -14.47
CA GLY A 597 -12.29 29.37 -15.30
C GLY A 597 -12.30 28.00 -14.61
N SER A 598 -11.39 27.74 -13.66
CA SER A 598 -11.38 26.44 -12.95
C SER A 598 -12.54 26.29 -11.97
N VAL A 599 -12.87 27.34 -11.20
CA VAL A 599 -14.03 27.38 -10.30
C VAL A 599 -15.32 27.23 -11.10
N ARG A 600 -15.46 28.00 -12.18
CA ARG A 600 -16.60 27.92 -13.09
C ARG A 600 -16.82 26.52 -13.65
N ASN A 601 -15.79 25.92 -14.24
CA ASN A 601 -15.87 24.60 -14.85
C ASN A 601 -16.14 23.49 -13.81
N ALA A 602 -15.69 23.66 -12.57
CA ALA A 602 -15.99 22.75 -11.48
C ALA A 602 -17.44 22.89 -11.00
N ALA A 603 -17.96 24.12 -10.89
CA ALA A 603 -19.34 24.39 -10.48
C ALA A 603 -20.35 23.87 -11.51
N ASP A 604 -20.14 24.17 -12.79
CA ASP A 604 -20.95 23.73 -13.94
C ASP A 604 -21.20 22.21 -13.93
N ARG A 605 -20.11 21.43 -13.94
CA ARG A 605 -20.13 19.96 -13.84
C ARG A 605 -20.87 19.45 -12.60
N THR A 606 -20.73 20.16 -11.47
CA THR A 606 -21.37 19.79 -10.19
C THR A 606 -22.88 19.98 -10.24
N VAL A 607 -23.36 21.07 -10.88
CA VAL A 607 -24.80 21.33 -11.07
C VAL A 607 -25.43 20.30 -11.99
N GLU A 608 -24.74 19.93 -13.08
CA GLU A 608 -25.21 18.95 -14.06
C GLU A 608 -25.49 17.58 -13.42
N GLU A 609 -24.49 16.96 -12.78
CA GLU A 609 -24.61 15.64 -12.12
C GLU A 609 -25.72 15.63 -11.04
N LEU A 610 -25.84 16.71 -10.25
CA LEU A 610 -26.83 16.81 -9.17
C LEU A 610 -28.26 17.02 -9.70
N ARG A 611 -28.44 17.65 -10.87
CA ARG A 611 -29.76 17.78 -11.53
C ARG A 611 -30.27 16.44 -12.06
N CYS A 612 -29.41 15.63 -12.69
CA CYS A 612 -29.80 14.36 -13.30
C CYS A 612 -30.43 13.36 -12.31
N LYS A 613 -30.08 13.41 -11.02
CA LYS A 613 -30.62 12.50 -10.00
C LYS A 613 -32.01 12.86 -9.46
N HIS A 614 -32.59 14.01 -9.83
CA HIS A 614 -33.82 14.55 -9.21
C HIS A 614 -35.08 14.42 -10.10
N LEU A 615 -35.06 13.61 -11.17
CA LEU A 615 -36.20 13.38 -12.07
C LEU A 615 -37.09 12.20 -11.61
N PRO A 616 -38.40 12.40 -11.35
CA PRO A 616 -39.31 11.33 -10.94
C PRO A 616 -39.74 10.43 -12.11
N ALA A 617 -39.73 9.11 -11.88
CA ALA A 617 -39.76 8.05 -12.91
C ALA A 617 -41.07 7.87 -13.73
N ASN A 618 -42.05 8.78 -13.65
CA ASN A 618 -43.43 8.53 -14.13
C ASN A 618 -43.86 9.31 -15.38
N LYS A 619 -42.94 9.88 -16.16
CA LYS A 619 -43.24 10.44 -17.49
C LYS A 619 -42.10 10.20 -18.49
N VAL A 620 -42.23 9.17 -19.32
CA VAL A 620 -41.46 8.99 -20.55
C VAL A 620 -42.42 8.53 -21.63
N GLU A 621 -42.97 9.46 -22.41
CA GLU A 621 -43.67 9.15 -23.66
C GLU A 621 -42.68 9.02 -24.81
N VAL A 622 -42.99 8.11 -25.74
CA VAL A 622 -42.14 7.74 -26.86
C VAL A 622 -42.39 8.69 -28.04
N PHE A 623 -41.32 9.26 -28.59
CA PHE A 623 -41.32 9.74 -29.97
C PHE A 623 -40.08 9.26 -30.72
N TRP A 624 -40.31 8.50 -31.80
CA TRP A 624 -39.32 8.24 -32.85
C TRP A 624 -39.20 9.51 -33.69
N ASN A 625 -37.98 9.83 -34.16
CA ASN A 625 -37.75 10.99 -35.04
C ASN A 625 -37.23 10.53 -36.41
N GLU A 626 -37.81 11.04 -37.48
CA GLU A 626 -37.72 10.48 -38.84
C GLU A 626 -36.33 10.62 -39.48
N THR A 627 -35.48 11.51 -38.95
CA THR A 627 -34.14 11.82 -39.48
C THR A 627 -33.19 10.60 -39.52
N VAL A 628 -33.33 9.65 -38.59
CA VAL A 628 -32.50 8.41 -38.58
C VAL A 628 -32.81 7.53 -39.80
N ARG A 629 -34.07 7.54 -40.26
CA ARG A 629 -34.50 6.77 -41.42
C ARG A 629 -33.97 7.38 -42.72
N GLU A 630 -34.08 8.69 -42.88
CA GLU A 630 -33.57 9.40 -44.07
C GLU A 630 -32.05 9.29 -44.20
N THR A 631 -31.31 9.35 -43.09
CA THR A 631 -29.84 9.19 -43.10
C THR A 631 -29.42 7.75 -43.47
N LEU A 632 -30.19 6.73 -43.05
CA LEU A 632 -29.96 5.34 -43.45
C LEU A 632 -30.35 5.07 -44.92
N GLU A 633 -31.45 5.64 -45.40
CA GLU A 633 -31.86 5.54 -46.82
C GLU A 633 -30.81 6.18 -47.76
N ALA A 634 -30.15 7.27 -47.34
CA ALA A 634 -29.04 7.87 -48.08
C ALA A 634 -27.76 7.00 -48.11
N LEU A 635 -27.33 6.46 -46.96
CA LEU A 635 -26.12 5.61 -46.87
C LEU A 635 -26.30 4.23 -47.57
N MET A 636 -27.53 3.71 -47.64
CA MET A 636 -27.83 2.51 -48.39
C MET A 636 -27.77 2.72 -49.92
N TYR A 637 -27.97 3.96 -50.42
CA TYR A 637 -27.96 4.25 -51.85
C TYR A 637 -26.54 4.29 -52.46
N ASP A 638 -25.56 4.89 -51.76
CA ASP A 638 -24.17 4.94 -52.24
C ASP A 638 -23.45 3.58 -52.20
N SER A 639 -23.93 2.65 -51.37
CA SER A 639 -23.35 1.31 -51.20
C SER A 639 -23.64 0.34 -52.35
N ILE A 640 -24.46 0.73 -53.33
CA ILE A 640 -24.85 -0.09 -54.50
C ILE A 640 -24.05 0.31 -55.77
N GLY A 641 -23.21 1.35 -55.69
CA GLY A 641 -22.49 1.94 -56.84
C GLY A 641 -21.40 1.09 -57.51
N SER A 642 -20.98 -0.05 -56.94
CA SER A 642 -19.84 -0.84 -57.43
C SER A 642 -20.20 -2.13 -58.17
N VAL A 643 -21.48 -2.40 -58.47
CA VAL A 643 -21.92 -3.52 -59.31
C VAL A 643 -22.62 -3.02 -60.58
N ARG A 644 -21.89 -2.26 -61.42
CA ARG A 644 -22.28 -1.94 -62.80
C ARG A 644 -21.09 -2.02 -63.78
N ASN A 645 -20.66 -3.25 -64.03
CA ASN A 645 -19.97 -3.64 -65.27
C ASN A 645 -20.77 -4.78 -65.92
N ALA A 646 -21.97 -4.47 -66.42
CA ALA A 646 -22.82 -5.39 -67.18
C ALA A 646 -23.83 -4.61 -68.05
N ASP A 647 -23.50 -4.50 -69.35
CA ASP A 647 -24.29 -4.24 -70.56
C ASP A 647 -25.50 -3.26 -70.59
N ASP A 648 -25.47 -2.34 -71.56
CA ASP A 648 -26.35 -1.15 -71.68
C ASP A 648 -27.66 -1.42 -72.46
N ARG A 649 -28.53 -2.34 -71.98
CA ARG A 649 -29.84 -2.57 -72.63
C ARG A 649 -31.10 -2.67 -71.76
N THR A 650 -30.98 -2.62 -70.44
CA THR A 650 -32.14 -2.83 -69.53
C THR A 650 -32.59 -1.56 -68.79
N VAL A 651 -31.83 -0.46 -68.87
CA VAL A 651 -32.08 0.76 -68.08
C VAL A 651 -33.10 1.70 -68.74
N GLU A 652 -33.36 1.54 -70.03
CA GLU A 652 -34.14 2.50 -70.83
C GLU A 652 -35.67 2.34 -70.67
N GLU A 653 -36.16 1.19 -70.19
CA GLU A 653 -37.60 0.93 -70.01
C GLU A 653 -38.21 1.52 -68.72
N LEU A 654 -37.40 1.85 -67.71
CA LEU A 654 -37.90 2.30 -66.39
C LEU A 654 -38.05 3.82 -66.24
N ARG A 655 -37.83 4.61 -67.30
CA ARG A 655 -37.75 6.08 -67.22
C ARG A 655 -39.07 6.86 -67.29
N CYS A 656 -40.22 6.20 -67.13
CA CYS A 656 -41.55 6.82 -67.30
C CYS A 656 -42.49 6.68 -66.10
N LYS A 657 -42.47 7.67 -65.16
CA LYS A 657 -43.67 8.36 -64.60
C LYS A 657 -43.35 9.38 -63.46
N HIS A 658 -43.41 10.67 -63.82
CA HIS A 658 -44.05 11.80 -63.08
C HIS A 658 -43.66 12.08 -61.60
N LEU A 659 -42.83 13.11 -61.30
CA LEU A 659 -43.17 14.55 -60.99
C LEU A 659 -43.46 14.82 -59.49
N PRO A 660 -43.23 16.05 -58.94
CA PRO A 660 -42.17 17.04 -59.19
C PRO A 660 -41.49 17.55 -57.88
N ALA A 661 -40.50 18.45 -58.00
CA ALA A 661 -39.71 18.99 -56.89
C ALA A 661 -40.29 20.25 -56.19
N ASN A 662 -39.71 20.56 -55.02
CA ASN A 662 -39.71 21.83 -54.25
C ASN A 662 -40.62 21.92 -53.01
N LYS A 663 -40.04 21.60 -51.84
CA LYS A 663 -39.86 22.55 -50.71
C LYS A 663 -38.99 21.94 -49.61
N VAL A 664 -37.75 22.43 -49.49
CA VAL A 664 -36.87 22.25 -48.33
C VAL A 664 -37.03 23.53 -47.50
N GLU A 665 -37.27 23.44 -46.18
CA GLU A 665 -36.87 24.45 -45.20
C GLU A 665 -37.15 24.03 -43.73
N VAL A 666 -36.13 24.22 -42.89
CA VAL A 666 -36.19 24.66 -41.47
C VAL A 666 -36.41 23.64 -40.31
N PHE A 667 -35.28 23.35 -39.63
CA PHE A 667 -35.03 23.32 -38.17
C PHE A 667 -35.97 22.50 -37.25
N TRP A 668 -35.55 21.43 -36.53
CA TRP A 668 -34.49 21.32 -35.50
C TRP A 668 -34.50 22.42 -34.42
N ASN A 669 -34.66 22.06 -33.15
CA ASN A 669 -34.34 22.94 -32.02
C ASN A 669 -33.68 22.17 -30.87
N GLU A 670 -32.95 22.88 -30.00
CA GLU A 670 -31.70 22.44 -29.35
C GLU A 670 -31.77 21.23 -28.38
N THR A 671 -32.95 20.77 -27.97
CA THR A 671 -33.14 19.93 -26.77
C THR A 671 -32.70 18.47 -26.89
N VAL A 672 -32.58 17.92 -28.11
CA VAL A 672 -32.16 16.50 -28.31
C VAL A 672 -30.65 16.32 -28.11
N ARG A 673 -29.87 17.40 -28.27
CA ARG A 673 -28.40 17.39 -28.25
C ARG A 673 -27.83 17.13 -26.85
N GLU A 674 -28.42 17.77 -25.84
CA GLU A 674 -27.95 17.75 -24.45
C GLU A 674 -28.17 16.39 -23.74
N THR A 675 -29.09 15.55 -24.24
CA THR A 675 -29.44 14.27 -23.59
C THR A 675 -28.40 13.16 -23.83
N LEU A 676 -27.53 13.30 -24.83
CA LEU A 676 -26.53 12.29 -25.20
C LEU A 676 -25.12 12.56 -24.64
N GLU A 677 -24.78 13.80 -24.29
CA GLU A 677 -23.46 14.17 -23.72
C GLU A 677 -23.28 13.62 -22.28
N ALA A 678 -24.37 13.52 -21.50
CA ALA A 678 -24.33 13.21 -20.06
C ALA A 678 -24.01 11.74 -19.66
N LEU A 679 -23.86 10.79 -20.59
CA LEU A 679 -23.81 9.35 -20.28
C LEU A 679 -22.45 8.65 -20.46
N MET A 680 -21.37 9.33 -20.89
CA MET A 680 -20.16 8.64 -21.37
C MET A 680 -18.86 8.82 -20.59
N TYR A 681 -18.74 9.71 -19.60
CA TYR A 681 -17.48 9.96 -18.87
C TYR A 681 -17.65 9.96 -17.34
N ASP A 682 -16.78 9.36 -16.52
CA ASP A 682 -15.37 9.04 -16.73
C ASP A 682 -14.91 7.97 -15.72
N SER A 683 -14.00 7.07 -16.12
CA SER A 683 -13.18 6.30 -15.18
C SER A 683 -11.86 5.84 -15.81
N ILE A 684 -10.77 5.99 -15.04
CA ILE A 684 -9.39 5.54 -15.30
C ILE A 684 -8.62 6.39 -16.33
N GLY A 685 -7.97 7.44 -15.81
CA GLY A 685 -6.88 8.14 -16.50
C GLY A 685 -5.51 7.76 -15.96
N SER A 686 -4.50 7.67 -16.84
CA SER A 686 -3.08 7.59 -16.43
C SER A 686 -2.11 8.26 -17.42
N VAL A 687 -2.44 9.46 -17.94
CA VAL A 687 -1.46 10.42 -18.50
C VAL A 687 -1.88 11.86 -18.16
N ARG A 688 -1.32 12.46 -17.10
CA ARG A 688 -1.57 13.86 -16.67
C ARG A 688 -0.19 14.54 -16.57
N ASN A 689 0.22 15.46 -17.44
CA ASN A 689 -0.42 16.75 -17.75
C ASN A 689 -0.43 17.13 -19.24
N ALA A 690 -1.26 18.10 -19.63
CA ALA A 690 -1.25 18.68 -20.97
C ALA A 690 0.11 19.30 -21.35
N ALA A 691 0.81 19.94 -20.40
CA ALA A 691 2.14 20.50 -20.62
C ALA A 691 3.17 19.43 -21.03
N ASP A 692 3.15 18.25 -20.39
CA ASP A 692 4.01 17.13 -20.73
C ASP A 692 3.59 16.46 -22.04
N ARG A 693 2.29 16.46 -22.40
CA ARG A 693 1.80 15.98 -23.69
C ARG A 693 2.28 16.85 -24.85
N THR A 694 2.18 18.18 -24.73
CA THR A 694 2.68 19.11 -25.75
C THR A 694 4.20 19.06 -25.83
N LYS A 695 4.90 18.97 -24.69
CA LYS A 695 6.35 18.79 -24.63
C LYS A 695 6.78 17.48 -25.30
N LEU A 696 6.12 16.36 -25.01
CA LEU A 696 6.39 15.07 -25.63
C LEU A 696 6.03 15.05 -27.12
N ALA A 697 4.95 15.71 -27.56
CA ALA A 697 4.64 15.84 -28.99
C ALA A 697 5.70 16.67 -29.74
N ASN A 698 6.19 17.74 -29.12
CA ASN A 698 7.22 18.63 -29.67
C ASN A 698 8.63 18.01 -29.65
N GLU A 699 8.98 17.24 -28.61
CA GLU A 699 10.27 16.51 -28.51
C GLU A 699 10.37 15.36 -29.52
N LEU A 700 9.27 14.97 -30.17
CA LEU A 700 9.17 13.78 -31.02
C LEU A 700 8.58 14.04 -32.42
N GLU A 701 8.31 15.31 -32.75
CA GLU A 701 7.73 15.75 -34.04
C GLU A 701 6.42 15.02 -34.43
N LEU A 702 5.59 14.65 -33.44
CA LEU A 702 4.33 13.96 -33.70
C LEU A 702 3.19 14.97 -33.94
N PRO A 703 2.34 14.79 -34.97
CA PRO A 703 1.13 15.58 -35.13
C PRO A 703 0.18 15.38 -33.94
N GLN A 704 -0.63 16.41 -33.63
CA GLN A 704 -1.53 16.45 -32.46
C GLN A 704 -2.23 15.12 -32.19
N ILE A 705 -2.06 14.63 -30.95
CA ILE A 705 -2.75 13.45 -30.44
C ILE A 705 -4.06 13.92 -29.78
N LEU A 706 -5.19 13.54 -30.36
CA LEU A 706 -6.50 13.62 -29.71
C LEU A 706 -6.77 12.30 -28.97
N LEU A 707 -7.14 12.37 -27.70
CA LEU A 707 -7.62 11.21 -26.97
C LEU A 707 -9.12 11.00 -27.24
N PHE A 708 -9.61 9.78 -27.09
CA PHE A 708 -11.06 9.51 -27.16
C PHE A 708 -11.85 10.31 -26.10
N SER A 709 -11.20 10.66 -24.98
CA SER A 709 -11.74 11.58 -23.96
C SER A 709 -11.94 13.02 -24.42
N ASP A 710 -11.20 13.44 -25.44
CA ASP A 710 -11.21 14.82 -25.90
C ASP A 710 -12.39 15.06 -26.86
N LEU A 711 -12.88 13.99 -27.54
CA LEU A 711 -14.11 13.97 -28.32
C LEU A 711 -15.39 14.18 -27.48
N ASN A 712 -15.33 13.85 -26.19
CA ASN A 712 -16.46 13.96 -25.25
C ASN A 712 -16.37 15.19 -24.32
N ASN A 713 -15.30 15.99 -24.41
CA ASN A 713 -15.16 17.25 -23.67
C ASN A 713 -15.20 18.49 -24.58
N THR A 714 -15.30 18.30 -25.90
CA THR A 714 -15.73 19.37 -26.81
C THR A 714 -17.25 19.55 -26.68
N PRO A 715 -17.77 20.73 -26.30
CA PRO A 715 -19.19 20.99 -26.44
C PRO A 715 -19.57 20.83 -27.91
N ASN A 716 -20.75 20.26 -28.17
CA ASN A 716 -21.31 19.83 -29.47
C ASN A 716 -21.33 20.84 -30.67
N ASN A 717 -20.33 21.70 -30.87
CA ASN A 717 -20.22 22.61 -32.01
C ASN A 717 -19.74 21.95 -33.32
N TYR A 718 -19.73 20.62 -33.39
CA TYR A 718 -19.61 19.88 -34.66
C TYR A 718 -20.96 19.80 -35.40
N ASN A 719 -21.53 20.99 -35.64
CA ASN A 719 -22.31 21.28 -36.86
C ASN A 719 -21.38 21.70 -38.01
N GLU A 720 -20.05 21.63 -37.83
CA GLU A 720 -19.16 21.46 -38.97
C GLU A 720 -19.47 20.10 -39.60
N GLU A 721 -19.84 20.11 -40.88
CA GLU A 721 -19.82 18.91 -41.70
C GLU A 721 -18.44 18.26 -41.54
N LEU A 722 -18.39 17.04 -40.96
CA LEU A 722 -17.16 16.27 -40.82
C LEU A 722 -16.68 15.86 -42.20
N THR A 723 -15.98 16.78 -42.87
CA THR A 723 -15.42 16.60 -44.20
C THR A 723 -14.39 15.48 -44.14
N PRO A 724 -14.58 14.37 -44.88
CA PRO A 724 -13.62 13.28 -44.88
C PRO A 724 -12.26 13.77 -45.39
N ILE A 725 -11.28 13.86 -44.49
CA ILE A 725 -9.91 14.23 -44.87
C ILE A 725 -9.32 13.05 -45.63
N ASP A 726 -8.84 13.29 -46.86
CA ASP A 726 -8.12 12.28 -47.62
C ASP A 726 -6.79 11.95 -46.92
N LEU A 727 -6.79 10.80 -46.26
CA LEU A 727 -5.69 10.31 -45.44
C LEU A 727 -5.27 8.95 -45.98
N ASN A 728 -3.98 8.82 -46.34
CA ASN A 728 -3.45 7.53 -46.77
C ASN A 728 -3.55 6.49 -45.63
N PRO A 729 -4.44 5.48 -45.76
CA PRO A 729 -4.82 4.63 -44.64
C PRO A 729 -3.72 3.64 -44.25
N THR A 730 -2.75 3.40 -45.13
CA THR A 730 -1.63 2.47 -44.90
C THR A 730 -0.46 3.14 -44.16
N LYS A 731 -0.42 4.48 -44.14
CA LYS A 731 0.65 5.27 -43.50
C LYS A 731 0.20 5.96 -42.22
N LYS A 732 -1.05 6.44 -42.16
CA LYS A 732 -1.57 7.17 -40.99
C LYS A 732 -1.90 6.19 -39.86
N VAL A 733 -1.29 6.41 -38.70
CA VAL A 733 -1.55 5.67 -37.46
C VAL A 733 -2.91 6.12 -36.93
N ALA A 734 -3.78 5.14 -36.65
CA ALA A 734 -5.11 5.34 -36.07
C ALA A 734 -5.12 5.03 -34.55
N LEU A 735 -4.40 3.98 -34.12
CA LEU A 735 -4.28 3.59 -32.71
C LEU A 735 -2.84 3.28 -32.33
N ILE A 736 -2.54 3.49 -31.05
CA ILE A 736 -1.34 2.97 -30.41
C ILE A 736 -1.78 2.13 -29.22
N LEU A 737 -1.55 0.82 -29.29
CA LEU A 737 -1.94 -0.12 -28.24
C LEU A 737 -0.69 -0.74 -27.60
N THR A 738 -0.76 -1.10 -26.31
CA THR A 738 0.34 -1.81 -25.66
C THR A 738 0.22 -3.31 -25.92
N SER A 739 1.30 -3.95 -26.36
CA SER A 739 1.38 -5.41 -26.36
C SER A 739 1.86 -5.92 -25.01
N SER A 740 1.12 -6.91 -24.48
CA SER A 740 1.38 -7.53 -23.18
C SER A 740 2.60 -8.46 -23.28
N GLY A 741 3.79 -7.91 -23.10
CA GLY A 741 5.00 -8.71 -22.97
C GLY A 741 4.90 -9.63 -21.75
N THR A 742 5.05 -10.95 -21.95
CA THR A 742 5.16 -11.93 -20.85
C THR A 742 6.57 -11.99 -20.25
N THR A 743 7.56 -11.41 -20.94
CA THR A 743 8.99 -11.51 -20.60
C THR A 743 9.75 -10.16 -20.60
N GLY A 744 9.06 -9.01 -20.53
CA GLY A 744 9.71 -7.69 -20.61
C GLY A 744 8.73 -6.51 -20.66
N PHE A 745 9.26 -5.28 -20.70
CA PHE A 745 8.46 -4.05 -20.70
C PHE A 745 7.43 -4.00 -21.87
N PRO A 746 6.22 -3.46 -21.65
CA PRO A 746 5.20 -3.33 -22.71
C PRO A 746 5.69 -2.52 -23.90
N LYS A 747 5.43 -3.00 -25.11
CA LYS A 747 5.76 -2.29 -26.36
C LYS A 747 4.54 -1.55 -26.88
N CYS A 748 4.72 -0.33 -27.39
CA CYS A 748 3.66 0.45 -28.02
C CYS A 748 3.56 0.12 -29.51
N VAL A 749 2.56 -0.67 -29.90
CA VAL A 749 2.27 -1.10 -31.27
C VAL A 749 1.52 0.01 -32.01
N GLN A 750 2.04 0.45 -33.16
CA GLN A 750 1.38 1.43 -34.02
C GLN A 750 0.50 0.74 -35.06
N LEU A 751 -0.80 0.99 -35.00
CA LEU A 751 -1.83 0.42 -35.88
C LEU A 751 -2.41 1.53 -36.77
N THR A 752 -2.57 1.23 -38.05
CA THR A 752 -3.03 2.17 -39.09
C THR A 752 -4.53 2.08 -39.34
N HIS A 753 -5.09 3.04 -40.07
CA HIS A 753 -6.49 2.96 -40.52
C HIS A 753 -6.74 1.72 -41.39
N LEU A 754 -5.76 1.29 -42.21
CA LEU A 754 -5.85 0.04 -42.95
C LEU A 754 -5.96 -1.16 -42.01
N ASN A 755 -5.13 -1.23 -40.96
CA ASN A 755 -5.15 -2.35 -40.01
C ASN A 755 -6.53 -2.49 -39.32
N LEU A 756 -7.12 -1.37 -38.92
CA LEU A 756 -8.48 -1.35 -38.36
C LEU A 756 -9.53 -1.76 -39.39
N ARG A 757 -9.49 -1.20 -40.60
CA ARG A 757 -10.41 -1.55 -41.69
C ARG A 757 -10.39 -3.05 -41.99
N THR A 758 -9.20 -3.66 -42.06
CA THR A 758 -9.03 -5.10 -42.25
C THR A 758 -9.67 -5.92 -41.12
N THR A 759 -9.56 -5.43 -39.89
CA THR A 759 -10.22 -6.05 -38.73
C THR A 759 -11.74 -5.93 -38.77
N MET A 760 -12.26 -4.80 -39.26
CA MET A 760 -13.70 -4.62 -39.46
C MET A 760 -14.24 -5.50 -40.61
N LEU A 761 -13.44 -5.75 -41.66
CA LEU A 761 -13.83 -6.63 -42.78
C LEU A 761 -14.16 -8.05 -42.30
N TYR A 762 -13.26 -8.75 -41.60
CA TYR A 762 -13.58 -10.10 -41.10
C TYR A 762 -14.60 -10.11 -39.95
N ALA A 763 -14.84 -8.97 -39.29
CA ALA A 763 -15.87 -8.86 -38.27
C ALA A 763 -17.30 -8.74 -38.85
N MET A 764 -17.42 -8.18 -40.06
CA MET A 764 -18.68 -8.13 -40.83
C MET A 764 -18.81 -9.29 -41.82
N ASP A 765 -17.74 -10.03 -42.12
CA ASP A 765 -17.75 -11.15 -43.06
C ASP A 765 -18.73 -12.27 -42.60
N PRO A 766 -19.72 -12.65 -43.44
CA PRO A 766 -20.67 -13.72 -43.14
C PRO A 766 -20.03 -15.08 -42.85
N ASN A 767 -18.82 -15.32 -43.35
CA ASN A 767 -18.07 -16.56 -43.13
C ASN A 767 -17.31 -16.57 -41.80
N PHE A 768 -17.19 -15.44 -41.10
CA PHE A 768 -16.42 -15.30 -39.86
C PHE A 768 -17.29 -14.86 -38.68
N LEU A 769 -17.43 -13.56 -38.38
CA LEU A 769 -18.23 -13.13 -37.22
C LEU A 769 -19.67 -12.77 -37.55
N ASP A 770 -19.95 -12.27 -38.77
CA ASP A 770 -21.28 -11.81 -39.18
C ASP A 770 -21.93 -10.88 -38.13
N LEU A 771 -21.20 -9.87 -37.64
CA LEU A 771 -21.81 -8.86 -36.77
C LEU A 771 -22.70 -7.97 -37.62
N ASN A 772 -23.98 -7.87 -37.24
CA ASN A 772 -25.01 -7.08 -37.92
C ASN A 772 -26.08 -6.60 -36.93
N GLN A 773 -27.02 -5.78 -37.39
CA GLN A 773 -28.04 -5.12 -36.56
C GLN A 773 -29.02 -6.06 -35.84
N ASN A 774 -29.16 -7.32 -36.30
CA ASN A 774 -30.03 -8.31 -35.66
C ASN A 774 -29.35 -9.03 -34.49
N GLU A 775 -28.05 -8.82 -34.31
CA GLU A 775 -27.25 -9.48 -33.27
C GLU A 775 -27.17 -8.60 -32.01
N SER A 776 -26.88 -9.24 -30.88
CA SER A 776 -26.58 -8.54 -29.64
C SER A 776 -25.49 -9.23 -28.83
N THR A 777 -24.69 -8.42 -28.14
CA THR A 777 -23.46 -8.83 -27.45
C THR A 777 -23.32 -8.15 -26.08
N ILE A 778 -22.38 -8.60 -25.25
CA ILE A 778 -21.97 -7.91 -24.02
C ILE A 778 -20.52 -7.43 -24.18
N ALA A 779 -20.31 -6.11 -24.11
CA ALA A 779 -18.98 -5.51 -24.08
C ALA A 779 -18.49 -5.37 -22.64
N PHE A 780 -17.67 -6.31 -22.20
CA PHE A 780 -17.00 -6.32 -20.89
C PHE A 780 -15.49 -6.56 -20.97
N LEU A 781 -14.95 -6.77 -22.18
CA LEU A 781 -13.52 -6.93 -22.43
C LEU A 781 -12.83 -5.55 -22.46
N PRO A 782 -11.65 -5.36 -21.84
CA PRO A 782 -11.07 -4.03 -21.72
C PRO A 782 -10.71 -3.40 -23.07
N TYR A 783 -11.18 -2.18 -23.33
CA TYR A 783 -11.01 -1.50 -24.63
C TYR A 783 -9.57 -1.06 -24.93
N PHE A 784 -8.69 -1.00 -23.92
CA PHE A 784 -7.26 -0.76 -24.14
C PHE A 784 -6.51 -1.99 -24.67
N TYR A 785 -7.16 -3.17 -24.72
CA TYR A 785 -6.68 -4.33 -25.46
C TYR A 785 -7.34 -4.44 -26.83
N VAL A 786 -6.58 -4.90 -27.81
CA VAL A 786 -7.03 -5.02 -29.21
C VAL A 786 -8.31 -5.85 -29.36
N PHE A 787 -8.51 -6.88 -28.53
CA PHE A 787 -9.70 -7.74 -28.60
C PHE A 787 -10.98 -6.98 -28.18
N GLY A 788 -10.95 -6.29 -27.04
CA GLY A 788 -12.07 -5.46 -26.58
C GLY A 788 -12.31 -4.25 -27.50
N CYS A 789 -11.24 -3.61 -27.98
CA CYS A 789 -11.30 -2.51 -28.93
C CYS A 789 -11.96 -2.93 -30.26
N ALA A 790 -11.44 -3.98 -30.91
CA ALA A 790 -11.91 -4.46 -32.20
C ALA A 790 -13.37 -4.93 -32.15
N VAL A 791 -13.76 -5.71 -31.14
CA VAL A 791 -15.14 -6.18 -30.99
C VAL A 791 -16.11 -5.01 -30.78
N SER A 792 -15.70 -3.99 -30.03
CA SER A 792 -16.56 -2.81 -29.76
C SER A 792 -16.71 -1.93 -31.00
N LEU A 793 -15.61 -1.64 -31.71
CA LEU A 793 -15.65 -0.92 -32.99
C LEU A 793 -16.47 -1.66 -34.05
N ALA A 794 -16.30 -2.99 -34.15
CA ALA A 794 -17.11 -3.81 -35.05
C ALA A 794 -18.59 -3.77 -34.65
N SER A 795 -18.91 -3.85 -33.36
CA SER A 795 -20.30 -3.77 -32.90
C SER A 795 -20.95 -2.44 -33.27
N ILE A 796 -20.23 -1.32 -33.13
CA ILE A 796 -20.69 0.02 -33.51
C ILE A 796 -20.92 0.10 -35.03
N LEU A 797 -19.93 -0.29 -35.84
CA LEU A 797 -20.02 -0.20 -37.31
C LEU A 797 -21.08 -1.14 -37.92
N SER A 798 -21.28 -2.31 -37.31
CA SER A 798 -22.34 -3.26 -37.66
C SER A 798 -23.74 -2.85 -37.18
N GLY A 799 -23.86 -1.82 -36.34
CA GLY A 799 -25.09 -1.47 -35.62
C GLY A 799 -25.59 -2.58 -34.67
N CYS A 800 -24.69 -3.46 -34.22
CA CYS A 800 -24.98 -4.55 -33.30
C CYS A 800 -25.24 -4.01 -31.89
N LYS A 801 -26.31 -4.50 -31.24
CA LYS A 801 -26.71 -4.06 -29.90
C LYS A 801 -25.74 -4.58 -28.84
N SER A 802 -24.85 -3.71 -28.37
CA SER A 802 -23.87 -4.03 -27.32
C SER A 802 -24.34 -3.58 -25.94
N ILE A 803 -24.41 -4.51 -24.98
CA ILE A 803 -24.67 -4.22 -23.56
C ILE A 803 -23.32 -4.01 -22.90
N VAL A 804 -23.01 -2.77 -22.54
CA VAL A 804 -21.73 -2.42 -21.88
C VAL A 804 -21.76 -2.81 -20.41
N MET A 805 -20.70 -3.45 -19.93
CA MET A 805 -20.44 -3.74 -18.53
C MET A 805 -18.99 -3.35 -18.19
N GLU A 806 -18.78 -2.61 -17.11
CA GLU A 806 -17.44 -2.17 -16.67
C GLU A 806 -16.46 -3.34 -16.48
N LYS A 807 -16.97 -4.46 -15.93
CA LYS A 807 -16.21 -5.69 -15.66
C LYS A 807 -17.15 -6.90 -15.63
N PHE A 808 -16.57 -8.09 -15.71
CA PHE A 808 -17.31 -9.33 -15.54
C PHE A 808 -17.82 -9.47 -14.09
N ILE A 809 -19.14 -9.56 -13.93
CA ILE A 809 -19.83 -9.83 -12.66
C ILE A 809 -20.81 -10.98 -12.93
N PRO A 810 -20.64 -12.18 -12.34
CA PRO A 810 -21.40 -13.39 -12.66
C PRO A 810 -22.92 -13.23 -12.80
N ASP A 811 -23.60 -12.78 -11.73
CA ASP A 811 -25.06 -12.63 -11.73
C ASP A 811 -25.53 -11.58 -12.73
N LEU A 812 -24.84 -10.45 -12.83
CA LEU A 812 -25.21 -9.36 -13.74
C LEU A 812 -24.99 -9.76 -15.21
N PHE A 813 -23.92 -10.50 -15.51
CA PHE A 813 -23.64 -11.02 -16.85
C PHE A 813 -24.75 -11.97 -17.30
N LEU A 814 -25.11 -12.96 -16.47
CA LEU A 814 -26.18 -13.92 -16.77
C LEU A 814 -27.56 -13.24 -16.84
N ALA A 815 -27.84 -12.31 -15.92
CA ALA A 815 -29.07 -11.52 -15.95
C ALA A 815 -29.18 -10.66 -17.21
N ASN A 816 -28.07 -10.07 -17.68
CA ASN A 816 -28.05 -9.28 -18.90
C ASN A 816 -28.25 -10.14 -20.16
N ILE A 817 -27.66 -11.34 -20.22
CA ILE A 817 -27.95 -12.30 -21.30
C ILE A 817 -29.45 -12.59 -21.36
N GLN A 818 -30.05 -12.99 -20.23
CA GLN A 818 -31.47 -13.32 -20.14
C GLN A 818 -32.39 -12.15 -20.50
N LYS A 819 -32.12 -10.97 -19.92
CA LYS A 819 -32.96 -9.77 -20.06
C LYS A 819 -32.88 -9.16 -21.46
N HIS A 820 -31.70 -9.11 -22.05
CA HIS A 820 -31.49 -8.43 -23.33
C HIS A 820 -31.45 -9.36 -24.54
N LYS A 821 -31.58 -10.68 -24.30
CA LYS A 821 -31.56 -11.78 -25.29
C LYS A 821 -30.30 -11.77 -26.17
N VAL A 822 -29.16 -11.70 -25.48
CA VAL A 822 -27.82 -11.68 -26.08
C VAL A 822 -27.60 -12.91 -26.97
N THR A 823 -27.12 -12.69 -28.20
CA THR A 823 -26.94 -13.72 -29.22
C THR A 823 -25.50 -14.15 -29.40
N LYS A 824 -24.53 -13.24 -29.22
CA LYS A 824 -23.10 -13.49 -29.38
C LYS A 824 -22.33 -13.15 -28.11
N LEU A 825 -21.38 -13.99 -27.74
CA LEU A 825 -20.47 -13.75 -26.60
C LEU A 825 -19.01 -13.74 -27.06
N PHE A 826 -18.29 -12.68 -26.70
CA PHE A 826 -16.84 -12.59 -26.87
C PHE A 826 -16.19 -12.75 -25.50
N VAL A 827 -15.42 -13.82 -25.31
CA VAL A 827 -14.99 -14.28 -23.99
C VAL A 827 -13.51 -14.68 -23.95
N VAL A 828 -13.02 -14.92 -22.74
CA VAL A 828 -11.69 -15.48 -22.45
C VAL A 828 -11.86 -16.82 -21.70
N PRO A 829 -10.85 -17.71 -21.67
CA PRO A 829 -11.04 -19.09 -21.19
C PRO A 829 -11.63 -19.24 -19.77
N PRO A 830 -11.28 -18.40 -18.77
CA PRO A 830 -11.92 -18.47 -17.45
C PRO A 830 -13.44 -18.26 -17.47
N ILE A 831 -13.97 -17.50 -18.43
CA ILE A 831 -15.41 -17.28 -18.58
C ILE A 831 -16.10 -18.51 -19.21
N LEU A 832 -15.45 -19.21 -20.15
CA LEU A 832 -15.91 -20.53 -20.61
C LEU A 832 -15.93 -21.54 -19.45
N GLN A 833 -14.88 -21.58 -18.63
CA GLN A 833 -14.83 -22.43 -17.45
C GLN A 833 -15.92 -22.08 -16.43
N PHE A 834 -16.20 -20.78 -16.19
CA PHE A 834 -17.30 -20.33 -15.36
C PHE A 834 -18.64 -20.85 -15.87
N LEU A 835 -18.91 -20.69 -17.18
CA LEU A 835 -20.12 -21.20 -17.82
C LEU A 835 -20.23 -22.72 -17.58
N VAL A 836 -19.19 -23.48 -17.91
CA VAL A 836 -19.19 -24.96 -17.79
C VAL A 836 -19.27 -25.47 -16.36
N LYS A 837 -18.58 -24.86 -15.39
CA LYS A 837 -18.43 -25.42 -14.04
C LYS A 837 -19.39 -24.84 -13.00
N ASN A 838 -19.91 -23.63 -13.17
CA ASN A 838 -20.71 -22.99 -12.12
C ASN A 838 -22.20 -23.44 -12.15
N PRO A 839 -22.78 -23.93 -11.02
CA PRO A 839 -24.20 -24.29 -10.96
C PRO A 839 -25.16 -23.10 -11.15
N MET A 840 -24.74 -21.88 -10.79
CA MET A 840 -25.53 -20.64 -10.93
C MET A 840 -26.08 -20.44 -12.34
N VAL A 841 -25.32 -20.83 -13.37
CA VAL A 841 -25.69 -20.65 -14.77
C VAL A 841 -27.02 -21.35 -15.11
N GLY A 842 -27.34 -22.46 -14.43
CA GLY A 842 -28.62 -23.16 -14.60
C GLY A 842 -29.84 -22.44 -14.00
N LYS A 843 -29.65 -21.30 -13.31
CA LYS A 843 -30.73 -20.45 -12.78
C LYS A 843 -31.21 -19.38 -13.77
N PHE A 844 -30.49 -19.20 -14.88
CA PHE A 844 -30.75 -18.15 -15.87
C PHE A 844 -31.01 -18.77 -17.25
N ASP A 845 -31.98 -18.23 -17.97
CA ASP A 845 -32.19 -18.54 -19.38
C ASP A 845 -31.17 -17.80 -20.24
N ILE A 846 -30.21 -18.56 -20.77
CA ILE A 846 -29.18 -18.10 -21.71
C ILE A 846 -29.34 -18.71 -23.10
N SER A 847 -30.52 -19.27 -23.43
CA SER A 847 -30.75 -19.97 -24.71
C SER A 847 -30.79 -19.05 -25.94
N SER A 848 -30.70 -17.73 -25.75
CA SER A 848 -30.55 -16.76 -26.83
C SER A 848 -29.16 -16.76 -27.44
N VAL A 849 -28.14 -17.21 -26.70
CA VAL A 849 -26.75 -17.25 -27.17
C VAL A 849 -26.63 -18.34 -28.23
N VAL A 850 -26.28 -17.96 -29.45
CA VAL A 850 -26.11 -18.89 -30.58
C VAL A 850 -24.65 -19.16 -30.89
N ASP A 851 -23.74 -18.24 -30.57
CA ASP A 851 -22.32 -18.33 -30.94
C ASP A 851 -21.42 -17.72 -29.84
N ILE A 852 -20.36 -18.43 -29.49
CA ILE A 852 -19.39 -18.01 -28.47
C ILE A 852 -17.99 -18.00 -29.08
N LEU A 853 -17.37 -16.83 -29.15
CA LEU A 853 -15.98 -16.66 -29.61
C LEU A 853 -15.05 -16.49 -28.40
N CYS A 854 -14.08 -17.39 -28.25
CA CYS A 854 -13.06 -17.33 -27.21
C CYS A 854 -11.69 -16.98 -27.81
N GLY A 855 -10.98 -16.07 -27.16
CA GLY A 855 -9.66 -15.60 -27.61
C GLY A 855 -8.69 -15.30 -26.47
N ALA A 856 -7.63 -14.57 -26.82
CA ALA A 856 -6.50 -14.18 -25.96
C ALA A 856 -5.59 -15.31 -25.43
N ALA A 857 -6.09 -16.54 -25.25
CA ALA A 857 -5.31 -17.73 -24.95
C ALA A 857 -5.94 -19.00 -25.57
N VAL A 858 -5.12 -20.04 -25.74
CA VAL A 858 -5.55 -21.33 -26.31
C VAL A 858 -6.51 -22.05 -25.36
N VAL A 859 -7.53 -22.70 -25.91
CA VAL A 859 -8.48 -23.53 -25.16
C VAL A 859 -8.31 -25.00 -25.52
N GLY A 860 -8.23 -25.86 -24.50
CA GLY A 860 -8.24 -27.32 -24.67
C GLY A 860 -9.59 -27.81 -25.22
N LYS A 861 -9.52 -28.77 -26.15
CA LYS A 861 -10.67 -29.36 -26.85
C LYS A 861 -11.80 -29.78 -25.90
N GLU A 862 -11.47 -30.35 -24.75
CA GLU A 862 -12.45 -30.90 -23.81
C GLU A 862 -13.35 -29.80 -23.24
N LEU A 863 -12.82 -28.59 -23.01
CA LEU A 863 -13.62 -27.48 -22.51
C LEU A 863 -14.63 -27.00 -23.55
N GLU A 864 -14.27 -27.00 -24.83
CA GLU A 864 -15.18 -26.63 -25.92
C GLU A 864 -16.32 -27.64 -26.06
N GLU A 865 -16.01 -28.94 -25.98
CA GLU A 865 -17.00 -30.02 -25.96
C GLU A 865 -17.95 -29.87 -24.76
N MET A 866 -17.44 -29.58 -23.55
CA MET A 866 -18.28 -29.34 -22.37
C MET A 866 -19.19 -28.09 -22.49
N VAL A 867 -18.73 -27.01 -23.12
CA VAL A 867 -19.57 -25.82 -23.40
C VAL A 867 -20.68 -26.20 -24.39
N GLN A 868 -20.32 -26.90 -25.46
CA GLN A 868 -21.24 -27.33 -26.51
C GLN A 868 -22.34 -28.25 -25.96
N GLU A 869 -21.96 -29.26 -25.16
CA GLU A 869 -22.91 -30.17 -24.50
C GLU A 869 -23.83 -29.46 -23.50
N ARG A 870 -23.27 -28.61 -22.62
CA ARG A 870 -24.04 -27.98 -21.55
C ARG A 870 -25.04 -26.95 -22.05
N PHE A 871 -24.71 -26.22 -23.13
CA PHE A 871 -25.51 -25.06 -23.58
C PHE A 871 -26.23 -25.25 -24.91
N LYS A 872 -25.89 -26.26 -25.71
CA LYS A 872 -26.45 -26.48 -27.06
C LYS A 872 -26.36 -25.24 -27.97
N VAL A 873 -25.34 -24.40 -27.75
CA VAL A 873 -24.98 -23.30 -28.65
C VAL A 873 -24.66 -23.84 -30.04
N LYS A 874 -24.75 -23.03 -31.09
CA LYS A 874 -24.50 -23.53 -32.46
C LYS A 874 -23.01 -23.73 -32.73
N SER A 875 -22.15 -22.94 -32.09
CA SER A 875 -20.70 -23.05 -32.20
C SER A 875 -19.97 -22.45 -30.99
N VAL A 876 -18.84 -23.07 -30.63
CA VAL A 876 -17.85 -22.57 -29.66
C VAL A 876 -16.53 -22.44 -30.42
N ARG A 877 -16.10 -21.21 -30.69
CA ARG A 877 -15.09 -20.91 -31.70
C ARG A 877 -13.87 -20.25 -31.09
N GLN A 878 -12.68 -20.73 -31.44
CA GLN A 878 -11.43 -20.04 -31.10
C GLN A 878 -11.07 -18.98 -32.15
N VAL A 879 -10.38 -17.93 -31.67
CA VAL A 879 -9.71 -16.92 -32.49
C VAL A 879 -8.27 -16.73 -32.01
N TYR A 880 -7.32 -16.88 -32.92
CA TYR A 880 -5.91 -16.60 -32.68
C TYR A 880 -5.52 -15.24 -33.24
N GLY A 881 -4.80 -14.45 -32.46
CA GLY A 881 -4.45 -13.07 -32.78
C GLY A 881 -3.58 -12.40 -31.72
N MET A 882 -3.03 -11.24 -32.06
CA MET A 882 -2.15 -10.45 -31.20
C MET A 882 -2.29 -8.95 -31.51
N THR A 883 -1.81 -8.08 -30.61
CA THR A 883 -1.87 -6.62 -30.78
C THR A 883 -1.20 -6.18 -32.08
N GLU A 884 -0.08 -6.80 -32.42
CA GLU A 884 0.73 -6.58 -33.63
C GLU A 884 0.03 -7.01 -34.94
N LEU A 885 -1.15 -7.63 -34.87
CA LEU A 885 -1.99 -8.01 -36.01
C LEU A 885 -3.35 -7.30 -36.02
N CYS A 886 -3.53 -6.28 -35.18
CA CYS A 886 -4.76 -5.50 -35.05
C CYS A 886 -6.01 -6.32 -34.65
N GLY A 887 -5.83 -7.59 -34.26
CA GLY A 887 -6.91 -8.53 -33.98
C GLY A 887 -6.51 -9.95 -34.40
N ALA A 888 -7.42 -10.63 -35.10
CA ALA A 888 -7.30 -12.02 -35.52
C ALA A 888 -6.36 -12.23 -36.72
N ALA A 889 -5.61 -13.33 -36.68
CA ALA A 889 -4.89 -13.91 -37.81
C ALA A 889 -5.62 -15.16 -38.34
N ALA A 890 -6.16 -15.97 -37.43
CA ALA A 890 -6.92 -17.16 -37.72
C ALA A 890 -8.16 -17.25 -36.84
N MET A 891 -9.24 -17.81 -37.38
CA MET A 891 -10.54 -17.95 -36.71
C MET A 891 -11.29 -19.16 -37.26
N ILE A 892 -12.02 -19.88 -36.40
CA ILE A 892 -12.93 -20.95 -36.84
C ILE A 892 -14.06 -20.30 -37.67
N PRO A 893 -14.30 -20.69 -38.94
CA PRO A 893 -15.37 -20.11 -39.75
C PRO A 893 -16.76 -20.34 -39.15
N LYS A 894 -17.72 -19.44 -39.45
CA LYS A 894 -19.09 -19.50 -38.94
C LYS A 894 -19.77 -20.81 -39.36
N ASN A 895 -20.44 -21.46 -38.41
CA ASN A 895 -21.10 -22.78 -38.56
C ASN A 895 -20.16 -23.97 -38.79
N PHE A 896 -18.83 -23.80 -38.69
CA PHE A 896 -17.87 -24.90 -38.65
C PHE A 896 -17.37 -25.13 -37.22
N GLN A 897 -17.01 -26.37 -36.90
CA GLN A 897 -16.46 -26.75 -35.61
C GLN A 897 -15.25 -27.66 -35.83
N LYS A 898 -14.09 -27.30 -35.28
CA LYS A 898 -12.84 -28.08 -35.33
C LYS A 898 -12.16 -27.93 -33.97
N TYR A 899 -12.51 -28.80 -33.03
CA TYR A 899 -12.11 -28.63 -31.63
C TYR A 899 -10.58 -28.61 -31.45
N GLY A 900 -10.09 -27.75 -30.55
CA GLY A 900 -8.68 -27.51 -30.31
C GLY A 900 -7.94 -26.75 -31.41
N SER A 901 -8.59 -26.44 -32.54
CA SER A 901 -8.00 -25.59 -33.58
C SER A 901 -8.26 -24.11 -33.30
N SER A 902 -7.25 -23.28 -33.56
CA SER A 902 -7.37 -21.82 -33.61
C SER A 902 -7.96 -21.27 -34.91
N GLY A 903 -8.38 -22.16 -35.83
CA GLY A 903 -9.13 -21.81 -37.02
C GLY A 903 -8.33 -21.70 -38.32
N LYS A 904 -8.97 -21.13 -39.35
CA LYS A 904 -8.36 -20.86 -40.65
C LYS A 904 -7.97 -19.39 -40.77
N VAL A 905 -7.02 -19.10 -41.66
CA VAL A 905 -6.57 -17.74 -41.96
C VAL A 905 -7.75 -16.81 -42.30
N VAL A 906 -7.76 -15.61 -41.72
CA VAL A 906 -8.79 -14.58 -42.00
C VAL A 906 -8.51 -13.83 -43.30
N SER A 907 -9.52 -13.13 -43.81
CA SER A 907 -9.44 -12.29 -45.01
C SER A 907 -8.26 -11.29 -44.94
N CYS A 908 -7.65 -11.00 -46.10
CA CYS A 908 -6.47 -10.12 -46.24
C CYS A 908 -5.21 -10.54 -45.43
N THR A 909 -5.11 -11.80 -45.03
CA THR A 909 -3.98 -12.35 -44.24
C THR A 909 -3.35 -13.57 -44.92
N GLN A 910 -2.04 -13.73 -44.72
CA GLN A 910 -1.23 -14.89 -45.11
C GLN A 910 -0.50 -15.40 -43.87
N ILE A 911 -0.44 -16.72 -43.70
CA ILE A 911 0.25 -17.37 -42.58
C ILE A 911 1.17 -18.46 -43.15
N LYS A 912 2.41 -18.52 -42.67
CA LYS A 912 3.34 -19.63 -42.89
C LYS A 912 3.88 -20.14 -41.55
N VAL A 913 4.27 -21.41 -41.50
CA VAL A 913 4.98 -21.99 -40.36
C VAL A 913 6.43 -22.22 -40.79
N CYS A 914 7.39 -21.79 -39.97
CA CYS A 914 8.81 -21.83 -40.30
C CYS A 914 9.63 -22.57 -39.23
N ASP A 915 10.63 -23.33 -39.65
CA ASP A 915 11.61 -23.92 -38.73
C ASP A 915 12.33 -22.82 -37.94
N VAL A 916 12.49 -23.03 -36.63
CA VAL A 916 13.08 -22.03 -35.73
C VAL A 916 14.59 -21.86 -35.93
N ALA A 917 15.30 -22.92 -36.34
CA ALA A 917 16.75 -22.95 -36.43
C ALA A 917 17.27 -22.45 -37.79
N ASN A 918 16.57 -22.76 -38.89
CA ASN A 918 16.98 -22.43 -40.26
C ASN A 918 16.00 -21.51 -41.01
N GLY A 919 14.81 -21.23 -40.45
CA GLY A 919 13.85 -20.28 -41.01
C GLY A 919 13.05 -20.77 -42.23
N LYS A 920 13.27 -21.99 -42.71
CA LYS A 920 12.58 -22.56 -43.88
C LYS A 920 11.10 -22.83 -43.57
N THR A 921 10.22 -22.54 -44.52
CA THR A 921 8.80 -22.92 -44.44
C THR A 921 8.65 -24.44 -44.33
N LEU A 922 7.81 -24.87 -43.39
CA LEU A 922 7.48 -26.26 -43.08
C LEU A 922 6.21 -26.72 -43.81
N ALA A 923 6.01 -28.03 -43.89
CA ALA A 923 4.81 -28.66 -44.44
C ALA A 923 3.66 -28.70 -43.41
N ALA A 924 2.52 -29.22 -43.83
CA ALA A 924 1.42 -29.52 -42.91
C ALA A 924 1.88 -30.51 -41.81
N GLN A 925 1.31 -30.38 -40.62
CA GLN A 925 1.58 -31.17 -39.41
C GLN A 925 3.00 -31.03 -38.82
N GLU A 926 3.90 -30.26 -39.44
CA GLU A 926 5.22 -29.94 -38.89
C GLU A 926 5.14 -28.70 -37.96
N ILE A 927 5.75 -28.80 -36.77
CA ILE A 927 5.72 -27.73 -35.75
C ILE A 927 6.86 -26.73 -36.00
N GLY A 928 6.52 -25.45 -36.06
CA GLY A 928 7.49 -24.35 -36.17
C GLY A 928 6.94 -23.01 -35.68
N GLU A 929 7.71 -21.94 -35.88
CA GLU A 929 7.28 -20.57 -35.60
C GLU A 929 6.21 -20.14 -36.61
N ILE A 930 5.06 -19.68 -36.11
CA ILE A 930 4.02 -19.08 -36.93
C ILE A 930 4.47 -17.67 -37.34
N ARG A 931 4.40 -17.38 -38.64
CA ARG A 931 4.67 -16.05 -39.19
C ARG A 931 3.51 -15.55 -40.02
N VAL A 932 3.13 -14.28 -39.82
CA VAL A 932 1.90 -13.70 -40.38
C VAL A 932 2.22 -12.44 -41.18
N LYS A 933 1.59 -12.28 -42.34
CA LYS A 933 1.70 -11.11 -43.20
C LYS A 933 0.33 -10.73 -43.74
N GLY A 934 -0.01 -9.46 -43.75
CA GLY A 934 -1.29 -8.99 -44.30
C GLY A 934 -1.63 -7.58 -43.89
N ASP A 935 -2.79 -7.11 -44.35
CA ASP A 935 -3.22 -5.72 -44.12
C ASP A 935 -3.59 -5.43 -42.65
N GLY A 936 -3.70 -6.45 -41.80
CA GLY A 936 -3.85 -6.31 -40.34
C GLY A 936 -2.52 -6.09 -39.59
N THR A 937 -1.37 -6.38 -40.22
CA THR A 937 -0.07 -6.35 -39.54
C THR A 937 0.38 -4.93 -39.19
N MET A 938 0.89 -4.74 -37.97
CA MET A 938 1.30 -3.44 -37.44
C MET A 938 2.31 -2.69 -38.33
N LYS A 939 2.30 -1.36 -38.21
CA LYS A 939 3.28 -0.50 -38.89
C LYS A 939 4.68 -0.62 -38.28
N SER A 940 4.76 -0.52 -36.95
CA SER A 940 6.01 -0.46 -36.18
C SER A 940 5.73 -0.43 -34.68
N TYR A 941 6.76 -0.70 -33.87
CA TYR A 941 6.76 -0.27 -32.47
C TYR A 941 7.17 1.21 -32.38
N LEU A 942 6.42 2.01 -31.62
CA LEU A 942 6.65 3.45 -31.47
C LEU A 942 8.07 3.73 -30.95
N LYS A 943 8.88 4.41 -31.78
CA LYS A 943 10.28 4.78 -31.49
C LYS A 943 11.18 3.60 -31.10
N ASN A 944 10.87 2.39 -31.58
CA ASN A 944 11.71 1.22 -31.36
C ASN A 944 11.97 0.50 -32.69
N GLU A 945 12.84 1.12 -33.50
CA GLU A 945 13.23 0.58 -34.81
C GLU A 945 13.93 -0.77 -34.69
N GLU A 946 14.76 -0.99 -33.67
CA GLU A 946 15.47 -2.25 -33.50
C GLU A 946 14.50 -3.42 -33.29
N GLU A 947 13.56 -3.29 -32.35
CA GLU A 947 12.56 -4.32 -32.10
C GLU A 947 11.58 -4.44 -33.27
N THR A 948 11.36 -3.36 -34.03
CA THR A 948 10.56 -3.41 -35.26
C THR A 948 11.28 -4.24 -36.33
N LYS A 949 12.56 -3.94 -36.61
CA LYS A 949 13.39 -4.69 -37.58
C LYS A 949 13.53 -6.16 -37.19
N LYS A 950 13.68 -6.49 -35.90
CA LYS A 950 13.74 -7.87 -35.41
C LYS A 950 12.41 -8.63 -35.56
N ALA A 951 11.27 -7.94 -35.46
CA ALA A 951 9.94 -8.55 -35.48
C ALA A 951 9.50 -9.05 -36.86
N PHE A 952 10.11 -8.59 -37.95
CA PHE A 952 9.83 -9.10 -39.30
C PHE A 952 10.93 -10.04 -39.80
N ASP A 953 10.59 -10.95 -40.71
CA ASP A 953 11.57 -11.64 -41.56
C ASP A 953 11.85 -10.87 -42.87
N GLU A 954 12.80 -11.37 -43.66
CA GLU A 954 13.26 -10.71 -44.90
C GLU A 954 12.17 -10.62 -45.98
N GLU A 955 11.14 -11.48 -45.89
CA GLU A 955 9.95 -11.44 -46.75
C GLU A 955 8.86 -10.49 -46.23
N GLY A 956 9.06 -9.88 -45.06
CA GLY A 956 8.10 -8.99 -44.41
C GLY A 956 6.97 -9.70 -43.69
N PHE A 957 7.13 -10.97 -43.27
CA PHE A 957 6.21 -11.61 -42.33
C PHE A 957 6.59 -11.25 -40.89
N LEU A 958 5.59 -10.90 -40.08
CA LEU A 958 5.73 -10.75 -38.64
C LEU A 958 6.00 -12.12 -38.01
N LYS A 959 7.12 -12.23 -37.30
CA LYS A 959 7.47 -13.33 -36.41
C LYS A 959 6.62 -13.21 -35.15
N THR A 960 5.64 -14.10 -34.99
CA THR A 960 4.71 -14.02 -33.84
C THR A 960 5.39 -14.37 -32.52
N GLY A 961 6.43 -15.22 -32.58
CA GLY A 961 7.02 -15.85 -31.40
C GLY A 961 6.14 -16.93 -30.78
N ASP A 962 5.03 -17.32 -31.42
CA ASP A 962 4.21 -18.46 -31.04
C ASP A 962 4.54 -19.66 -31.97
N LEU A 963 4.63 -20.84 -31.39
CA LEU A 963 4.85 -22.12 -32.10
C LEU A 963 3.51 -22.78 -32.42
N GLY A 964 3.45 -23.43 -33.58
CA GLY A 964 2.28 -24.20 -33.99
C GLY A 964 2.49 -24.93 -35.31
N TYR A 965 1.41 -25.51 -35.81
CA TYR A 965 1.34 -26.20 -37.10
C TYR A 965 -0.02 -25.95 -37.76
N TYR A 966 -0.19 -26.42 -38.99
CA TYR A 966 -1.49 -26.48 -39.66
C TYR A 966 -1.76 -27.89 -40.22
N ASP A 967 -3.02 -28.31 -40.29
CA ASP A 967 -3.40 -29.59 -40.90
C ASP A 967 -3.61 -29.49 -42.42
N GLU A 968 -3.83 -30.63 -43.08
CA GLU A 968 -4.08 -30.71 -44.54
C GLU A 968 -5.34 -29.92 -44.99
N GLU A 969 -6.26 -29.63 -44.07
CA GLU A 969 -7.45 -28.82 -44.34
C GLU A 969 -7.17 -27.31 -44.17
N GLY A 970 -5.98 -26.92 -43.69
CA GLY A 970 -5.57 -25.53 -43.44
C GLY A 970 -6.06 -24.96 -42.12
N TYR A 971 -6.41 -25.80 -41.14
CA TYR A 971 -6.67 -25.37 -39.77
C TYR A 971 -5.38 -25.27 -38.97
N PHE A 972 -5.19 -24.16 -38.26
CA PHE A 972 -4.01 -23.91 -37.43
C PHE A 972 -4.22 -24.38 -35.98
N TYR A 973 -3.13 -24.83 -35.35
CA TYR A 973 -3.09 -25.29 -33.97
C TYR A 973 -1.88 -24.62 -33.29
N ILE A 974 -2.14 -23.87 -32.21
CA ILE A 974 -1.10 -23.18 -31.44
C ILE A 974 -0.63 -24.15 -30.34
N VAL A 975 0.69 -24.37 -30.28
CA VAL A 975 1.32 -25.30 -29.33
C VAL A 975 1.76 -24.55 -28.07
N ASP A 976 2.62 -23.55 -28.21
CA ASP A 976 3.13 -22.75 -27.08
C ASP A 976 3.83 -21.47 -27.56
N ARG A 977 4.37 -20.66 -26.65
CA ARG A 977 5.21 -19.50 -27.01
C ARG A 977 6.68 -19.90 -27.03
N LEU A 978 7.41 -19.49 -28.06
CA LEU A 978 8.83 -19.84 -28.27
C LEU A 978 9.74 -19.43 -27.10
N LYS A 979 9.38 -18.37 -26.37
CA LYS A 979 10.10 -17.88 -25.17
C LYS A 979 9.76 -18.64 -23.88
N GLU A 980 8.70 -19.45 -23.89
CA GLU A 980 8.11 -20.07 -22.70
C GLU A 980 8.29 -21.60 -22.73
N ILE A 981 8.65 -22.18 -23.88
CA ILE A 981 9.16 -23.55 -24.05
C ILE A 981 10.28 -23.87 -23.05
N ILE A 982 10.11 -24.98 -22.33
CA ILE A 982 11.05 -25.49 -21.34
C ILE A 982 12.12 -26.35 -22.04
N LYS A 983 13.39 -26.05 -21.79
CA LYS A 983 14.55 -26.69 -22.43
C LYS A 983 15.09 -27.81 -21.55
N TYR A 984 14.38 -28.94 -21.52
CA TYR A 984 14.81 -30.14 -20.81
C TYR A 984 15.79 -30.97 -21.66
N LYS A 985 17.08 -30.82 -21.36
CA LYS A 985 18.21 -31.42 -22.10
C LYS A 985 18.19 -30.96 -23.56
N GLY A 986 18.06 -31.88 -24.51
CA GLY A 986 17.87 -31.58 -25.93
C GLY A 986 16.40 -31.47 -26.35
N PHE A 987 15.44 -31.64 -25.43
CA PHE A 987 14.01 -31.64 -25.72
C PHE A 987 13.39 -30.28 -25.41
N GLN A 988 12.46 -29.89 -26.26
CA GLN A 988 11.57 -28.75 -26.04
C GLN A 988 10.25 -29.29 -25.47
N VAL A 989 9.91 -28.86 -24.26
CA VAL A 989 8.69 -29.26 -23.54
C VAL A 989 7.76 -28.04 -23.48
N SER A 990 6.50 -28.22 -23.87
CA SER A 990 5.47 -27.18 -23.78
C SER A 990 4.91 -27.11 -22.35
N PRO A 991 4.99 -25.95 -21.66
CA PRO A 991 4.14 -25.67 -20.51
C PRO A 991 2.65 -25.91 -20.76
N ALA A 992 2.10 -25.39 -21.87
CA ALA A 992 0.66 -25.37 -22.11
C ALA A 992 0.05 -26.78 -22.20
N GLU A 993 0.77 -27.74 -22.79
CA GLU A 993 0.40 -29.16 -22.82
C GLU A 993 0.26 -29.74 -21.41
N LEU A 994 1.22 -29.46 -20.53
CA LEU A 994 1.24 -29.94 -19.14
C LEU A 994 0.22 -29.22 -18.26
N GLU A 995 -0.02 -27.93 -18.50
CA GLU A 995 -1.04 -27.11 -17.83
C GLU A 995 -2.44 -27.61 -18.11
N ASN A 996 -2.77 -27.83 -19.40
CA ASN A 996 -4.07 -28.35 -19.81
C ASN A 996 -4.34 -29.72 -19.17
N LEU A 997 -3.35 -30.61 -19.19
CA LEU A 997 -3.47 -31.93 -18.57
C LEU A 997 -3.65 -31.83 -17.04
N LEU A 998 -2.87 -30.98 -16.34
CA LEU A 998 -3.06 -30.75 -14.89
C LEU A 998 -4.48 -30.23 -14.57
N ILE A 999 -5.03 -29.34 -15.38
CA ILE A 999 -6.38 -28.75 -15.18
C ILE A 999 -7.51 -29.78 -15.38
N GLN A 1000 -7.25 -30.90 -16.08
CA GLN A 1000 -8.19 -32.01 -16.20
C GLN A 1000 -8.30 -32.84 -14.90
N HIS A 1001 -7.31 -32.77 -13.99
CA HIS A 1001 -7.36 -33.48 -12.72
C HIS A 1001 -8.44 -32.85 -11.80
N PRO A 1002 -9.41 -33.63 -11.25
CA PRO A 1002 -10.59 -33.07 -10.56
C PRO A 1002 -10.24 -32.27 -9.30
N ALA A 1003 -9.09 -32.55 -8.69
CA ALA A 1003 -8.58 -31.82 -7.52
C ALA A 1003 -7.77 -30.55 -7.86
N VAL A 1004 -7.60 -30.20 -9.14
CA VAL A 1004 -6.88 -29.00 -9.61
C VAL A 1004 -7.89 -27.94 -10.07
N LYS A 1005 -7.74 -26.72 -9.57
CA LYS A 1005 -8.57 -25.56 -9.93
C LYS A 1005 -7.97 -24.80 -11.12
N ASP A 1006 -6.65 -24.61 -11.10
CA ASP A 1006 -5.87 -23.83 -12.06
C ASP A 1006 -4.40 -24.30 -11.98
N ALA A 1007 -3.64 -24.19 -13.07
CA ALA A 1007 -2.25 -24.64 -13.11
C ALA A 1007 -1.39 -23.76 -14.04
N ALA A 1008 -0.09 -23.70 -13.73
CA ALA A 1008 0.93 -23.07 -14.56
C ALA A 1008 2.23 -23.86 -14.47
N VAL A 1009 2.96 -24.03 -15.57
CA VAL A 1009 4.19 -24.81 -15.66
C VAL A 1009 5.33 -23.91 -16.15
N VAL A 1010 6.50 -24.06 -15.53
CA VAL A 1010 7.72 -23.30 -15.83
C VAL A 1010 8.95 -24.20 -15.78
N GLY A 1011 10.04 -23.75 -16.42
CA GLY A 1011 11.34 -24.39 -16.31
C GLY A 1011 12.05 -23.98 -15.02
N LEU A 1012 12.35 -24.94 -14.15
CA LEU A 1012 13.24 -24.78 -13.00
C LEU A 1012 14.70 -24.97 -13.47
N PRO A 1013 15.61 -23.99 -13.32
CA PRO A 1013 16.99 -24.12 -13.78
C PRO A 1013 17.74 -25.29 -13.12
N ASP A 1014 18.36 -26.15 -13.94
CA ASP A 1014 19.19 -27.27 -13.47
C ASP A 1014 20.54 -27.37 -14.22
N LYS A 1015 21.60 -27.65 -13.46
CA LYS A 1015 22.99 -27.66 -13.95
C LYS A 1015 23.31 -28.79 -14.95
N ARG A 1016 22.46 -29.81 -15.07
CA ARG A 1016 22.67 -30.98 -15.96
C ARG A 1016 21.63 -31.08 -17.07
N ALA A 1017 20.40 -30.66 -16.79
CA ALA A 1017 19.27 -30.73 -17.69
C ALA A 1017 18.94 -29.39 -18.36
N GLY A 1018 19.57 -28.28 -17.99
CA GLY A 1018 19.18 -26.95 -18.45
C GLY A 1018 17.97 -26.46 -17.64
N GLU A 1019 16.79 -27.00 -17.92
CA GLU A 1019 15.55 -26.69 -17.21
C GLU A 1019 14.75 -27.97 -16.92
N LEU A 1020 14.19 -28.09 -15.71
CA LEU A 1020 13.27 -29.18 -15.32
C LEU A 1020 11.83 -28.67 -15.34
N PRO A 1021 10.85 -29.37 -15.95
CA PRO A 1021 9.45 -28.98 -15.85
C PRO A 1021 8.95 -29.00 -14.40
N LEU A 1022 8.42 -27.87 -13.94
CA LEU A 1022 7.89 -27.65 -12.59
C LEU A 1022 6.48 -27.06 -12.71
N ALA A 1023 5.52 -27.62 -11.97
CA ALA A 1023 4.15 -27.11 -11.96
C ALA A 1023 3.83 -26.30 -10.68
N PHE A 1024 3.22 -25.13 -10.87
CA PHE A 1024 2.45 -24.41 -9.86
C PHE A 1024 0.98 -24.79 -10.00
N VAL A 1025 0.33 -25.13 -8.89
CA VAL A 1025 -1.04 -25.68 -8.87
C VAL A 1025 -1.88 -24.99 -7.81
N VAL A 1026 -3.06 -24.54 -8.20
CA VAL A 1026 -4.12 -24.10 -7.28
C VAL A 1026 -5.03 -25.29 -7.00
N LYS A 1027 -5.22 -25.61 -5.72
CA LYS A 1027 -6.04 -26.75 -5.29
C LYS A 1027 -7.53 -26.46 -5.42
N GLN A 1028 -8.28 -27.45 -5.93
CA GLN A 1028 -9.74 -27.54 -5.83
C GLN A 1028 -10.14 -28.43 -4.63
N ASP A 1029 -9.40 -29.53 -4.40
CA ASP A 1029 -9.48 -30.35 -3.19
C ASP A 1029 -8.18 -30.18 -2.38
N GLN A 1030 -8.29 -29.90 -1.08
CA GLN A 1030 -7.15 -29.71 -0.20
C GLN A 1030 -6.30 -30.98 -0.01
N ASN A 1031 -6.87 -32.16 -0.23
CA ASN A 1031 -6.21 -33.45 0.03
C ASN A 1031 -5.17 -33.85 -1.04
N VAL A 1032 -5.22 -33.26 -2.24
CA VAL A 1032 -4.33 -33.65 -3.36
C VAL A 1032 -2.85 -33.46 -3.04
N THR A 1033 -2.02 -34.42 -3.44
CA THR A 1033 -0.57 -34.42 -3.12
C THR A 1033 0.33 -34.15 -4.32
N GLU A 1034 1.54 -33.64 -4.08
CA GLU A 1034 2.56 -33.45 -5.13
C GLU A 1034 2.87 -34.77 -5.87
N LYS A 1035 3.02 -35.88 -5.13
CA LYS A 1035 3.32 -37.20 -5.70
C LYS A 1035 2.22 -37.73 -6.61
N GLU A 1036 0.97 -37.47 -6.25
CA GLU A 1036 -0.21 -37.86 -7.02
C GLU A 1036 -0.26 -37.12 -8.38
N LEU A 1037 -0.05 -35.81 -8.37
CA LEU A 1037 -0.04 -34.99 -9.59
C LEU A 1037 1.19 -35.30 -10.48
N ILE A 1038 2.38 -35.53 -9.90
CA ILE A 1038 3.55 -36.00 -10.66
C ILE A 1038 3.26 -37.35 -11.31
N ARG A 1039 2.64 -38.30 -10.56
CA ARG A 1039 2.29 -39.62 -11.10
C ARG A 1039 1.28 -39.49 -12.25
N PHE A 1040 0.20 -38.74 -12.03
CA PHE A 1040 -0.84 -38.49 -13.02
C PHE A 1040 -0.28 -37.93 -14.34
N ILE A 1041 0.65 -36.96 -14.28
CA ILE A 1041 1.32 -36.48 -15.49
C ILE A 1041 2.20 -37.59 -16.11
N SER A 1042 3.03 -38.28 -15.32
CA SER A 1042 3.91 -39.34 -15.85
C SER A 1042 3.19 -40.55 -16.46
N GLU A 1043 1.92 -40.78 -16.10
CA GLU A 1043 1.07 -41.83 -16.67
C GLU A 1043 0.46 -41.43 -18.04
N ASN A 1044 0.47 -40.13 -18.37
CA ASN A 1044 -0.22 -39.55 -19.54
C ASN A 1044 0.69 -38.84 -20.56
N VAL A 1045 1.97 -38.59 -20.25
CA VAL A 1045 2.94 -37.94 -21.17
C VAL A 1045 4.22 -38.75 -21.33
N SER A 1046 5.03 -38.42 -22.35
CA SER A 1046 6.32 -39.06 -22.56
C SER A 1046 7.37 -38.68 -21.51
N VAL A 1047 8.34 -39.58 -21.29
CA VAL A 1047 9.36 -39.49 -20.22
C VAL A 1047 10.09 -38.15 -20.15
N GLN A 1048 10.32 -37.49 -21.29
CA GLN A 1048 10.96 -36.18 -21.38
C GLN A 1048 10.10 -35.00 -20.91
N LYS A 1049 8.77 -35.17 -20.78
CA LYS A 1049 7.82 -34.13 -20.33
C LYS A 1049 7.38 -34.27 -18.87
N HIS A 1050 7.90 -35.25 -18.12
CA HIS A 1050 7.55 -35.42 -16.70
C HIS A 1050 7.94 -34.19 -15.86
N LEU A 1051 7.19 -33.94 -14.78
CA LEU A 1051 7.42 -32.87 -13.81
C LEU A 1051 8.63 -33.15 -12.90
N TYR A 1052 9.84 -33.20 -13.47
CA TYR A 1052 11.09 -33.46 -12.74
C TYR A 1052 11.45 -32.37 -11.72
N GLY A 1053 10.92 -31.14 -11.86
CA GLY A 1053 11.05 -30.09 -10.85
C GLY A 1053 10.08 -30.27 -9.67
N GLY A 1054 9.02 -31.05 -9.84
CA GLY A 1054 7.98 -31.31 -8.84
C GLY A 1054 6.70 -30.48 -9.02
N VAL A 1055 5.97 -30.27 -7.92
CA VAL A 1055 4.74 -29.45 -7.86
C VAL A 1055 4.80 -28.49 -6.67
N ARG A 1056 4.35 -27.25 -6.86
CA ARG A 1056 4.22 -26.23 -5.81
C ARG A 1056 2.77 -25.78 -5.73
N PHE A 1057 2.19 -25.84 -4.53
CA PHE A 1057 0.83 -25.37 -4.30
C PHE A 1057 0.82 -23.88 -3.97
N ILE A 1058 0.00 -23.11 -4.69
CA ILE A 1058 -0.19 -21.67 -4.47
C ILE A 1058 -1.68 -21.32 -4.48
N GLU A 1059 -2.03 -20.17 -3.91
CA GLU A 1059 -3.44 -19.75 -3.75
C GLU A 1059 -4.08 -19.33 -5.07
N ASN A 1060 -3.33 -18.67 -5.95
CA ASN A 1060 -3.77 -18.25 -7.28
C ASN A 1060 -2.60 -18.24 -8.28
N ILE A 1061 -2.83 -18.60 -9.54
CA ILE A 1061 -1.84 -18.41 -10.62
C ILE A 1061 -1.76 -16.90 -10.94
N PRO A 1062 -0.57 -16.28 -10.93
CA PRO A 1062 -0.45 -14.86 -11.28
C PRO A 1062 -0.71 -14.67 -12.78
N LYS A 1063 -1.78 -13.96 -13.12
CA LYS A 1063 -2.17 -13.63 -14.49
C LYS A 1063 -2.21 -12.11 -14.69
N ASN A 1064 -2.10 -11.65 -15.93
CA ASN A 1064 -2.34 -10.25 -16.28
C ASN A 1064 -3.83 -9.96 -16.50
N SER A 1065 -4.20 -8.71 -16.74
CA SER A 1065 -5.58 -8.28 -17.05
C SER A 1065 -6.12 -8.78 -18.42
N SER A 1066 -5.38 -9.61 -19.15
CA SER A 1066 -5.84 -10.42 -20.29
C SER A 1066 -5.85 -11.93 -19.98
N GLU A 1067 -5.80 -12.32 -18.71
CA GLU A 1067 -5.75 -13.71 -18.22
C GLU A 1067 -4.51 -14.53 -18.67
N LYS A 1068 -3.46 -13.88 -19.18
CA LYS A 1068 -2.20 -14.55 -19.55
C LYS A 1068 -1.32 -14.77 -18.32
N ILE A 1069 -0.80 -15.99 -18.16
CA ILE A 1069 0.09 -16.39 -17.06
C ILE A 1069 1.37 -15.52 -17.07
N LEU A 1070 1.65 -14.89 -15.93
CA LEU A 1070 2.85 -14.10 -15.70
C LEU A 1070 3.99 -15.02 -15.24
N ARG A 1071 4.55 -15.80 -16.18
CA ARG A 1071 5.59 -16.80 -15.90
C ARG A 1071 6.83 -16.23 -15.20
N LEU A 1072 7.20 -14.97 -15.46
CA LEU A 1072 8.24 -14.26 -14.69
C LEU A 1072 7.95 -14.23 -13.18
N LYS A 1073 6.72 -13.90 -12.76
CA LYS A 1073 6.35 -13.89 -11.33
C LYS A 1073 6.36 -15.28 -10.70
N LEU A 1074 6.18 -16.33 -11.49
CA LEU A 1074 6.34 -17.72 -11.04
C LEU A 1074 7.80 -18.13 -10.95
N GLN A 1075 8.66 -17.62 -11.84
CA GLN A 1075 10.11 -17.83 -11.78
C GLN A 1075 10.76 -17.04 -10.63
N GLU A 1076 10.22 -15.89 -10.24
CA GLU A 1076 10.61 -15.14 -9.04
C GLU A 1076 10.32 -15.88 -7.72
N LEU A 1077 9.54 -16.98 -7.75
CA LEU A 1077 9.25 -17.84 -6.61
C LEU A 1077 10.18 -19.08 -6.53
N LEU A 1078 11.19 -19.18 -7.41
CA LEU A 1078 12.14 -20.30 -7.50
C LEU A 1078 13.54 -19.94 -6.97
#